data_AF-A0AAU6D702-F1
#
_entry.id   AF-A0AAU6D702-F1
#
_cell.length_a   1.000
_cell.length_b   1.000
_cell.length_c   1.000
_cell.angle_alpha   90.00
_cell.angle_beta   90.00
_cell.angle_gamma   90.00
#
_symmetry.space_group_name_H-M   'P 1'
#
loop_
_entity.id
_entity.type
_entity.pdbx_description
1 polymer ?
#
loop_
_entity_poly.entity_id
_entity_poly.type
_entity_poly.pdbx_seq_one_letter_code
_entity_poly.pdbx_strand_id
1 'polypeptide(L)'
;MGTGTPLPPEAPDSVAVVGMAVRLPGADTPEAFWRNLRDGVESITTFTDEELTAAGLPDAALNDPTRVRTRPVIDAPELFDAAFFGYSPGEAAVTDPQHRLFLECAWEALESAGHDPRGLGDGTAVSVFAGTGPDSYFLHHLHPRQAAAGPGAGSFQDLLGNSGDFLASRVSFKLDLTGPSVTVQAGCSTSLVAVHLAVQSLLGGESDLALAGGATLYFPQRTGYLYRQGGVNSPDGHCRAFDARAGGTTPGDGVAVLALRRLSDALEAGDPVLGLIRGTAVNNDGAAKAGFTAPAVDPQSDVAAEALAVARLDPADIDYLEAHGTGTPMGDALEVTALAEGYAGAPAGGLRLGTAKPNVGDTWAAAGAVGLVKVLLALEHEELPPLINCTEPNPAIDFAASPFRLNTGATPWKRGDRPRRAAVHTFGIGGTNAHVVVEEAPDLPAAPAPDRDWYALPLSARTPSALRAQAARLAGHLERHPALSLPGVCHTLLTGRARFGHRAVALARTRAAALLALRALADAGPGGAAVSGPGWTLVRPAGFGAESGSEPGSGSEPPGSGSGEGSAVPDRPAGSDGAGGPSAPGAAVEQARGWVDGGTGPAAPEIVPAPRKVVLPTYPFERARHFVEPPRFAAGGGPQPQPPAVAAHPRPALDTPYAPPADRLEGMVTQAWGSALGIEGVGRDDSFFDLGGHSLLAARVTTSLRAVLPVPTDVTDLLDAPPTAAGHAERLRRRLLEKLGELTDEEAAALAAELG
;
A
#
# COMPACT_ATOMS: atom_id res chain seq x y z
N MET A 1 -4.51 33.14 -29.37
CA MET A 1 -5.75 32.84 -28.64
C MET A 1 -6.29 31.53 -29.19
N GLY A 2 -5.74 30.41 -28.71
CA GLY A 2 -6.14 29.08 -29.14
C GLY A 2 -7.41 28.67 -28.39
N THR A 3 -8.40 28.19 -29.13
CA THR A 3 -9.61 27.59 -28.59
C THR A 3 -9.22 26.28 -27.92
N GLY A 4 -8.90 26.33 -26.62
CA GLY A 4 -8.78 25.14 -25.79
C GLY A 4 -10.07 24.33 -25.89
N THR A 5 -9.94 23.01 -25.99
CA THR A 5 -11.06 22.08 -25.86
C THR A 5 -11.83 22.47 -24.59
N PRO A 6 -13.13 22.79 -24.67
CA PRO A 6 -13.88 23.14 -23.47
C PRO A 6 -13.75 21.98 -22.47
N LEU A 7 -13.38 22.28 -21.23
CA LEU A 7 -13.52 21.32 -20.13
C LEU A 7 -14.96 20.78 -20.16
N PRO A 8 -15.19 19.48 -19.94
CA PRO A 8 -16.55 19.01 -19.68
C PRO A 8 -17.13 19.89 -18.56
N PRO A 9 -18.27 20.58 -18.78
CA PRO A 9 -18.74 21.68 -17.94
C PRO A 9 -19.11 21.28 -16.49
N GLU A 10 -18.95 20.02 -16.10
CA GLU A 10 -19.46 19.45 -14.85
C GLU A 10 -18.40 19.20 -13.75
N ALA A 11 -17.11 19.50 -13.96
CA ALA A 11 -16.05 19.08 -13.02
C ALA A 11 -14.80 20.00 -12.91
N PRO A 12 -14.92 21.34 -12.78
CA PRO A 12 -13.76 22.24 -12.75
C PRO A 12 -12.80 22.01 -11.56
N ASP A 13 -13.29 21.46 -10.44
CA ASP A 13 -12.52 21.24 -9.21
C ASP A 13 -12.08 19.77 -9.01
N SER A 14 -12.08 18.95 -10.07
CA SER A 14 -11.73 17.53 -9.97
C SER A 14 -10.23 17.26 -10.10
N VAL A 15 -9.75 16.25 -9.38
CA VAL A 15 -8.36 15.77 -9.44
C VAL A 15 -8.33 14.47 -10.24
N ALA A 16 -7.56 14.43 -11.32
CA ALA A 16 -7.30 13.23 -12.09
C ALA A 16 -6.26 12.34 -11.38
N VAL A 17 -6.54 11.04 -11.32
CA VAL A 17 -5.49 10.04 -11.11
C VAL A 17 -4.83 9.80 -12.46
N VAL A 18 -3.56 10.20 -12.57
CA VAL A 18 -2.81 10.14 -13.83
C VAL A 18 -1.85 8.96 -13.90
N GLY A 19 -1.47 8.38 -12.77
CA GLY A 19 -0.61 7.20 -12.74
C GLY A 19 -0.76 6.42 -11.44
N MET A 20 -0.35 5.16 -11.44
CA MET A 20 -0.37 4.32 -10.26
C MET A 20 0.68 3.20 -10.32
N ALA A 21 1.11 2.74 -9.16
CA ALA A 21 1.98 1.58 -8.99
C ALA A 21 1.64 0.84 -7.69
N VAL A 22 1.84 -0.47 -7.68
CA VAL A 22 1.61 -1.33 -6.51
C VAL A 22 2.69 -2.39 -6.35
N ARG A 23 2.89 -2.83 -5.10
CA ARG A 23 3.52 -4.12 -4.75
C ARG A 23 2.66 -4.79 -3.70
N LEU A 24 2.10 -5.94 -4.05
CA LEU A 24 1.16 -6.69 -3.23
C LEU A 24 1.52 -8.18 -3.24
N PRO A 25 1.08 -8.94 -2.24
CA PRO A 25 1.18 -10.39 -2.25
C PRO A 25 0.60 -10.96 -3.56
N GLY A 26 1.38 -11.76 -4.27
CA GLY A 26 0.99 -12.35 -5.56
C GLY A 26 0.83 -11.36 -6.73
N ALA A 27 1.11 -10.07 -6.57
CA ALA A 27 0.98 -9.07 -7.63
C ALA A 27 1.98 -7.92 -7.49
N ASP A 28 2.94 -7.85 -8.41
CA ASP A 28 3.95 -6.78 -8.46
C ASP A 28 3.59 -5.63 -9.42
N THR A 29 2.45 -5.70 -10.12
CA THR A 29 1.94 -4.60 -10.97
C THR A 29 0.42 -4.45 -10.85
N PRO A 30 -0.16 -3.28 -11.22
CA PRO A 30 -1.61 -3.10 -11.25
C PRO A 30 -2.33 -4.14 -12.14
N GLU A 31 -1.75 -4.52 -13.28
CA GLU A 31 -2.34 -5.52 -14.17
C GLU A 31 -2.28 -6.95 -13.58
N ALA A 32 -1.24 -7.26 -12.79
CA ALA A 32 -1.21 -8.51 -12.04
C ALA A 32 -2.27 -8.52 -10.94
N PHE A 33 -2.42 -7.39 -10.24
CA PHE A 33 -3.44 -7.24 -9.20
C PHE A 33 -4.85 -7.36 -9.78
N TRP A 34 -5.14 -6.74 -10.92
CA TRP A 34 -6.42 -6.89 -11.61
C TRP A 34 -6.73 -8.35 -11.95
N ARG A 35 -5.77 -9.10 -12.52
CA ARG A 35 -5.97 -10.53 -12.80
C ARG A 35 -6.32 -11.30 -11.54
N ASN A 36 -5.60 -11.07 -10.44
CA ASN A 36 -5.86 -11.72 -9.16
C ASN A 36 -7.26 -11.37 -8.62
N LEU A 37 -7.67 -10.10 -8.67
CA LEU A 37 -8.99 -9.66 -8.25
C LEU A 37 -10.10 -10.31 -9.08
N ARG A 38 -10.00 -10.24 -10.41
CA ARG A 38 -10.98 -10.80 -11.35
C ARG A 38 -11.13 -12.31 -11.19
N ASP A 39 -10.01 -13.02 -11.04
CA ASP A 39 -9.97 -14.47 -10.96
C ASP A 39 -10.24 -14.99 -9.53
N GLY A 40 -10.50 -14.07 -8.57
CA GLY A 40 -10.85 -14.41 -7.19
C GLY A 40 -9.69 -15.02 -6.39
N VAL A 41 -8.46 -14.60 -6.67
CA VAL A 41 -7.26 -15.11 -6.01
C VAL A 41 -7.13 -14.55 -4.59
N GLU A 42 -6.96 -15.47 -3.63
CA GLU A 42 -6.57 -15.19 -2.24
C GLU A 42 -5.04 -15.35 -2.10
N SER A 43 -4.33 -14.24 -1.89
CA SER A 43 -2.86 -14.19 -1.93
C SER A 43 -2.23 -14.46 -0.56
N ILE A 44 -2.72 -15.48 0.14
CA ILE A 44 -2.21 -15.92 1.44
C ILE A 44 -1.07 -16.92 1.23
N THR A 45 0.02 -16.76 1.99
CA THR A 45 1.08 -17.76 2.08
C THR A 45 0.93 -18.57 3.37
N THR A 46 1.01 -19.89 3.29
CA THR A 46 1.05 -20.80 4.46
C THR A 46 2.48 -21.26 4.69
N PHE A 47 3.00 -21.03 5.90
CA PHE A 47 4.38 -21.36 6.23
C PHE A 47 4.50 -22.76 6.84
N THR A 48 5.51 -23.50 6.37
CA THR A 48 5.89 -24.81 6.91
C THR A 48 6.60 -24.68 8.27
N ASP A 49 6.67 -25.77 9.06
CA ASP A 49 7.46 -25.78 10.30
C ASP A 49 8.93 -25.44 10.04
N GLU A 50 9.48 -25.89 8.91
CA GLU A 50 10.86 -25.57 8.50
C GLU A 50 11.05 -24.07 8.27
N GLU A 51 10.13 -23.41 7.56
CA GLU A 51 10.20 -21.97 7.32
C GLU A 51 10.00 -21.15 8.59
N LEU A 52 9.07 -21.56 9.46
CA LEU A 52 8.84 -20.92 10.74
C LEU A 52 10.07 -21.07 11.66
N THR A 53 10.69 -22.25 11.69
CA THR A 53 11.94 -22.52 12.42
C THR A 53 13.09 -21.68 11.85
N ALA A 54 13.22 -21.62 10.53
CA ALA A 54 14.23 -20.82 9.85
C ALA A 54 14.04 -19.32 10.10
N ALA A 55 12.81 -18.86 10.31
CA ALA A 55 12.48 -17.50 10.73
C ALA A 55 12.79 -17.21 12.22
N GLY A 56 13.30 -18.21 12.95
CA GLY A 56 13.75 -18.06 14.34
C GLY A 56 12.66 -18.29 15.39
N LEU A 57 11.55 -18.95 15.05
CA LEU A 57 10.56 -19.32 16.06
C LEU A 57 11.08 -20.47 16.95
N PRO A 58 10.92 -20.38 18.28
CA PRO A 58 11.21 -21.50 19.16
C PRO A 58 10.12 -22.60 19.07
N ASP A 59 10.48 -23.84 19.37
CA ASP A 59 9.57 -25.00 19.38
C ASP A 59 8.27 -24.77 20.16
N ALA A 60 8.35 -24.07 21.29
CA ALA A 60 7.18 -23.74 22.09
C ALA A 60 6.18 -22.83 21.33
N ALA A 61 6.68 -21.91 20.51
CA ALA A 61 5.84 -21.01 19.70
C ALA A 61 5.32 -21.69 18.43
N LEU A 62 6.05 -22.67 17.89
CA LEU A 62 5.58 -23.51 16.78
C LEU A 62 4.37 -24.36 17.20
N ASN A 63 4.41 -24.89 18.42
CA ASN A 63 3.38 -25.77 18.99
C ASN A 63 2.25 -25.01 19.70
N ASP A 64 2.24 -23.68 19.69
CA ASP A 64 1.15 -22.89 20.28
C ASP A 64 -0.14 -23.10 19.47
N PRO A 65 -1.23 -23.63 20.08
CA PRO A 65 -2.48 -23.90 19.36
C PRO A 65 -3.19 -22.63 18.87
N THR A 66 -2.80 -21.46 19.38
CA THR A 66 -3.31 -20.15 18.92
C THR A 66 -2.49 -19.56 17.76
N ARG A 67 -1.45 -20.25 17.30
CA ARG A 67 -0.62 -19.80 16.18
C ARG A 67 -1.35 -19.97 14.85
N VAL A 68 -1.57 -18.84 14.18
CA VAL A 68 -1.94 -18.83 12.76
C VAL A 68 -0.66 -18.80 11.95
N ARG A 69 -0.53 -19.74 11.02
CA ARG A 69 0.71 -19.99 10.25
C ARG A 69 0.67 -19.40 8.86
N THR A 70 -0.27 -18.50 8.61
CA THR A 70 -0.51 -17.94 7.30
C THR A 70 -0.41 -16.42 7.34
N ARG A 71 0.04 -15.82 6.23
CA ARG A 71 0.06 -14.38 6.03
C ARG A 71 0.22 -14.02 4.55
N PRO A 72 -0.49 -13.01 4.03
CA PRO A 72 -0.15 -12.38 2.76
C PRO A 72 1.17 -11.61 2.89
N VAL A 73 2.18 -11.99 2.11
CA VAL A 73 3.52 -11.37 2.15
C VAL A 73 3.97 -10.97 0.76
N ILE A 74 4.72 -9.87 0.67
CA ILE A 74 5.42 -9.51 -0.56
C ILE A 74 6.63 -10.43 -0.70
N ASP A 75 6.80 -11.00 -1.90
CA ASP A 75 7.95 -11.82 -2.22
C ASP A 75 9.23 -11.00 -2.31
N ALA A 76 10.31 -11.58 -1.77
CA ALA A 76 11.67 -11.06 -1.87
C ALA A 76 11.84 -9.57 -1.49
N PRO A 77 11.34 -9.13 -0.30
CA PRO A 77 11.41 -7.72 0.13
C PRO A 77 12.85 -7.22 0.33
N GLU A 78 13.83 -8.11 0.37
CA GLU A 78 15.25 -7.77 0.38
C GLU A 78 15.77 -7.17 -0.93
N LEU A 79 15.04 -7.36 -2.04
CA LEU A 79 15.52 -7.03 -3.37
C LEU A 79 15.25 -5.56 -3.67
N PHE A 80 16.29 -4.81 -4.05
CA PHE A 80 16.20 -3.40 -4.41
C PHE A 80 17.30 -3.02 -5.41
N ASP A 81 17.02 -2.13 -6.36
CA ASP A 81 18.03 -1.60 -7.28
C ASP A 81 18.74 -0.38 -6.66
N ALA A 82 19.62 -0.66 -5.69
CA ALA A 82 20.32 0.38 -4.94
C ALA A 82 21.13 1.33 -5.83
N ALA A 83 21.84 0.78 -6.81
CA ALA A 83 22.68 1.57 -7.71
C ALA A 83 21.84 2.54 -8.55
N PHE A 84 20.64 2.15 -8.99
CA PHE A 84 19.72 3.01 -9.74
C PHE A 84 19.35 4.28 -8.98
N PHE A 85 19.07 4.15 -7.68
CA PHE A 85 18.71 5.26 -6.79
C PHE A 85 19.90 5.88 -6.04
N GLY A 86 21.14 5.57 -6.46
CA GLY A 86 22.34 6.17 -5.87
C GLY A 86 22.53 5.83 -4.39
N TYR A 87 22.16 4.61 -3.99
CA TYR A 87 22.47 4.05 -2.68
C TYR A 87 23.79 3.30 -2.70
N SER A 88 24.54 3.37 -1.60
CA SER A 88 25.58 2.36 -1.34
C SER A 88 24.94 1.03 -0.90
N PRO A 89 25.58 -0.13 -1.11
CA PRO A 89 25.05 -1.42 -0.64
C PRO A 89 24.78 -1.48 0.86
N GLY A 90 25.63 -0.81 1.67
CA GLY A 90 25.48 -0.75 3.12
C GLY A 90 24.28 0.10 3.54
N GLU A 91 24.12 1.28 2.93
CA GLU A 91 22.96 2.15 3.16
C GLU A 91 21.64 1.46 2.78
N ALA A 92 21.60 0.81 1.62
CA ALA A 92 20.42 0.06 1.18
C ALA A 92 20.08 -1.10 2.12
N ALA A 93 21.08 -1.78 2.69
CA ALA A 93 20.86 -2.90 3.59
C ALA A 93 20.21 -2.48 4.92
N VAL A 94 20.57 -1.33 5.48
CA VAL A 94 19.98 -0.82 6.74
C VAL A 94 18.70 -0.01 6.53
N THR A 95 18.38 0.34 5.28
CA THR A 95 17.14 1.06 4.95
C THR A 95 15.94 0.11 4.97
N ASP A 96 14.85 0.52 5.62
CA ASP A 96 13.62 -0.26 5.69
C ASP A 96 13.11 -0.61 4.26
N PRO A 97 12.83 -1.90 3.96
CA PRO A 97 12.15 -2.31 2.73
C PRO A 97 10.90 -1.51 2.38
N GLN A 98 10.13 -1.03 3.37
CA GLN A 98 8.97 -0.15 3.16
C GLN A 98 9.37 1.11 2.37
N HIS A 99 10.49 1.75 2.73
CA HIS A 99 10.95 2.97 2.08
C HIS A 99 11.54 2.69 0.69
N ARG A 100 12.23 1.55 0.53
CA ARG A 100 12.82 1.12 -0.74
C ARG A 100 11.76 0.83 -1.79
N LEU A 101 10.77 0.01 -1.43
CA LEU A 101 9.67 -0.34 -2.33
C LEU A 101 8.76 0.85 -2.64
N PHE A 102 8.51 1.73 -1.66
CA PHE A 102 7.78 2.97 -1.92
C PHE A 102 8.51 3.87 -2.92
N LEU A 103 9.84 3.98 -2.85
CA LEU A 103 10.63 4.74 -3.82
C LEU A 103 10.58 4.14 -5.24
N GLU A 104 10.61 2.82 -5.38
CA GLU A 104 10.37 2.16 -6.67
C GLU A 104 8.96 2.45 -7.19
N CYS A 105 7.93 2.33 -6.35
CA CYS A 105 6.55 2.62 -6.74
C CYS A 105 6.33 4.10 -7.08
N ALA A 106 7.00 5.03 -6.41
CA ALA A 106 6.96 6.45 -6.75
C ALA A 106 7.52 6.72 -8.15
N TRP A 107 8.68 6.12 -8.48
CA TRP A 107 9.23 6.17 -9.83
C TRP A 107 8.24 5.61 -10.87
N GLU A 108 7.67 4.45 -10.59
CA GLU A 108 6.74 3.77 -11.50
C GLU A 108 5.43 4.52 -11.68
N ALA A 109 4.88 5.14 -10.63
CA ALA A 109 3.67 5.94 -10.73
C ALA A 109 3.88 7.15 -11.66
N LEU A 110 5.05 7.79 -11.61
CA LEU A 110 5.42 8.89 -12.51
C LEU A 110 5.60 8.40 -13.96
N GLU A 111 6.29 7.27 -14.19
CA GLU A 111 6.41 6.71 -15.53
C GLU A 111 5.06 6.22 -16.10
N SER A 112 4.19 5.69 -15.24
CA SER A 112 2.81 5.29 -15.56
C SER A 112 1.97 6.50 -15.99
N ALA A 113 2.17 7.66 -15.34
CA ALA A 113 1.61 8.94 -15.76
C ALA A 113 2.26 9.54 -17.02
N GLY A 114 3.28 8.87 -17.59
CA GLY A 114 3.99 9.36 -18.77
C GLY A 114 4.84 10.60 -18.47
N HIS A 115 5.43 10.67 -17.28
CA HIS A 115 6.38 11.70 -16.89
C HIS A 115 7.76 11.11 -16.64
N ASP A 116 8.80 11.81 -17.09
CA ASP A 116 10.19 11.49 -16.73
C ASP A 116 10.41 11.82 -15.24
N PRO A 117 10.67 10.83 -14.37
CA PRO A 117 10.85 11.07 -12.94
C PRO A 117 12.10 11.91 -12.59
N ARG A 118 12.98 12.20 -13.56
CA ARG A 118 14.17 13.06 -13.40
C ARG A 118 14.06 14.39 -14.15
N GLY A 119 12.94 14.62 -14.84
CA GLY A 119 12.79 15.68 -15.82
C GLY A 119 11.37 16.24 -15.84
N LEU A 120 10.81 16.54 -14.67
CA LEU A 120 9.43 17.02 -14.51
C LEU A 120 9.24 18.48 -14.97
N GLY A 121 10.33 19.19 -15.26
CA GLY A 121 10.35 20.57 -15.75
C GLY A 121 10.66 21.59 -14.65
N ASP A 122 11.51 22.56 -14.95
CA ASP A 122 11.92 23.61 -14.01
C ASP A 122 10.70 24.32 -13.42
N GLY A 123 10.65 24.41 -12.08
CA GLY A 123 9.57 25.10 -11.36
C GLY A 123 8.29 24.30 -11.17
N THR A 124 8.20 23.04 -11.63
CA THR A 124 7.04 22.17 -11.34
C THR A 124 7.07 21.69 -9.90
N ALA A 125 6.09 22.11 -9.09
CA ALA A 125 6.02 21.73 -7.68
C ALA A 125 5.40 20.34 -7.55
N VAL A 126 6.24 19.32 -7.39
CA VAL A 126 5.79 17.93 -7.16
C VAL A 126 5.84 17.59 -5.69
N SER A 127 4.69 17.23 -5.13
CA SER A 127 4.53 16.91 -3.72
C SER A 127 4.52 15.41 -3.45
N VAL A 128 4.84 15.03 -2.22
CA VAL A 128 4.79 13.65 -1.74
C VAL A 128 4.06 13.60 -0.41
N PHE A 129 2.92 12.92 -0.38
CA PHE A 129 2.16 12.60 0.82
C PHE A 129 2.17 11.08 0.99
N ALA A 130 2.83 10.59 2.04
CA ALA A 130 3.08 9.16 2.17
C ALA A 130 2.90 8.69 3.61
N GLY A 131 2.73 7.39 3.82
CA GLY A 131 2.75 6.82 5.16
C GLY A 131 3.31 5.41 5.19
N THR A 132 3.84 5.03 6.34
CA THR A 132 4.44 3.71 6.59
C THR A 132 3.61 2.91 7.59
N GLY A 133 3.67 1.59 7.52
CA GLY A 133 3.34 0.73 8.64
C GLY A 133 4.37 0.86 9.77
N PRO A 134 4.23 0.06 10.83
CA PRO A 134 5.20 0.04 11.93
C PRO A 134 6.63 -0.23 11.45
N ASP A 135 7.63 0.33 12.15
CA ASP A 135 9.07 0.18 11.88
C ASP A 135 9.60 -1.22 12.25
N SER A 136 8.95 -2.26 11.70
CA SER A 136 9.18 -3.65 12.07
C SER A 136 10.58 -4.13 11.65
N TYR A 137 11.13 -3.59 10.55
CA TYR A 137 12.49 -3.91 10.12
C TYR A 137 13.52 -3.43 11.15
N PHE A 138 13.39 -2.18 11.62
CA PHE A 138 14.23 -1.66 12.69
C PHE A 138 14.13 -2.53 13.95
N LEU A 139 12.90 -2.82 14.41
CA LEU A 139 12.65 -3.56 15.63
C LEU A 139 13.23 -4.98 15.60
N HIS A 140 13.14 -5.67 14.47
CA HIS A 140 13.48 -7.10 14.39
C HIS A 140 14.86 -7.39 13.79
N HIS A 141 15.44 -6.47 13.01
CA HIS A 141 16.71 -6.69 12.32
C HIS A 141 17.84 -5.79 12.81
N LEU A 142 17.56 -4.52 13.11
CA LEU A 142 18.58 -3.53 13.46
C LEU A 142 18.76 -3.37 14.98
N HIS A 143 17.66 -3.17 15.71
CA HIS A 143 17.68 -2.97 17.15
C HIS A 143 18.38 -4.11 17.91
N PRO A 144 18.16 -5.41 17.62
CA PRO A 144 18.89 -6.50 18.28
C PRO A 144 20.40 -6.44 18.06
N ARG A 145 20.86 -5.98 16.89
CA ARG A 145 22.29 -5.81 16.61
C ARG A 145 22.88 -4.65 17.39
N GLN A 146 22.15 -3.54 17.49
CA GLN A 146 22.54 -2.38 18.29
C GLN A 146 22.63 -2.75 19.79
N ALA A 147 21.62 -3.46 20.29
CA ALA A 147 21.59 -3.94 21.67
C ALA A 147 22.78 -4.86 21.99
N ALA A 148 23.17 -5.75 21.07
CA ALA A 148 24.33 -6.61 21.24
C ALA A 148 25.68 -5.86 21.19
N ALA A 149 25.76 -4.74 20.46
CA ALA A 149 26.97 -3.93 20.33
C ALA A 149 27.19 -2.92 21.48
N GLY A 150 26.17 -2.68 22.31
CA GLY A 150 26.24 -1.83 23.50
C GLY A 150 25.74 -0.39 23.28
N PRO A 151 25.65 0.43 24.35
CA PRO A 151 25.14 1.79 24.29
C PRO A 151 25.90 2.66 23.28
N GLY A 152 25.18 3.40 22.43
CA GLY A 152 25.76 4.27 21.41
C GLY A 152 26.14 3.58 20.10
N ALA A 153 25.87 2.27 19.95
CA ALA A 153 26.11 1.53 18.71
C ALA A 153 25.08 1.80 17.60
N GLY A 154 23.97 2.47 17.92
CA GLY A 154 22.99 2.88 16.90
C GLY A 154 23.58 3.94 15.98
N SER A 155 23.51 3.71 14.67
CA SER A 155 24.00 4.67 13.69
C SER A 155 22.92 5.69 13.34
N PHE A 156 23.33 6.92 13.02
CA PHE A 156 22.41 7.91 12.47
C PHE A 156 21.74 7.43 11.16
N GLN A 157 22.43 6.54 10.42
CA GLN A 157 21.89 5.91 9.22
C GLN A 157 20.73 4.96 9.52
N ASP A 158 20.73 4.27 10.66
CA ASP A 158 19.61 3.41 11.07
C ASP A 158 18.36 4.26 11.35
N LEU A 159 18.51 5.39 12.05
CA LEU A 159 17.42 6.33 12.29
C LEU A 159 16.85 6.86 10.97
N LEU A 160 17.72 7.38 10.09
CA LEU A 160 17.29 7.90 8.80
C LEU A 160 16.59 6.82 7.99
N GLY A 161 17.17 5.62 7.90
CA GLY A 161 16.69 4.52 7.06
C GLY A 161 15.32 3.96 7.44
N ASN A 162 14.87 4.15 8.68
CA ASN A 162 13.75 3.40 9.26
C ASN A 162 12.66 4.26 9.91
N SER A 163 12.94 5.48 10.35
CA SER A 163 11.87 6.36 10.86
C SER A 163 10.93 6.75 9.72
N GLY A 164 9.63 6.59 9.95
CA GLY A 164 8.58 7.01 9.01
C GLY A 164 8.72 8.48 8.57
N ASP A 165 9.30 9.36 9.39
CA ASP A 165 9.55 10.79 9.10
C ASP A 165 10.27 11.00 7.75
N PHE A 166 11.12 10.04 7.37
CA PHE A 166 11.96 10.15 6.18
C PHE A 166 11.40 9.41 4.96
N LEU A 167 10.18 8.87 5.01
CA LEU A 167 9.58 8.21 3.84
C LEU A 167 9.37 9.20 2.69
N ALA A 168 8.56 10.24 2.90
CA ALA A 168 8.22 11.21 1.86
C ALA A 168 9.45 12.01 1.40
N SER A 169 10.22 12.56 2.35
CA SER A 169 11.38 13.40 2.06
C SER A 169 12.50 12.66 1.33
N ARG A 170 12.63 11.34 1.53
CA ARG A 170 13.56 10.52 0.75
C ARG A 170 13.15 10.42 -0.71
N VAL A 171 11.86 10.27 -1.00
CA VAL A 171 11.37 10.26 -2.39
C VAL A 171 11.67 11.61 -3.03
N SER A 172 11.32 12.70 -2.36
CA SER A 172 11.60 14.04 -2.86
C SER A 172 13.10 14.28 -3.09
N PHE A 173 13.95 13.87 -2.16
CA PHE A 173 15.41 13.97 -2.32
C PHE A 173 15.93 13.13 -3.50
N LYS A 174 15.46 11.88 -3.64
CA LYS A 174 15.97 10.96 -4.66
C LYS A 174 15.47 11.27 -6.07
N LEU A 175 14.32 11.93 -6.19
CA LEU A 175 13.68 12.28 -7.46
C LEU A 175 13.70 13.80 -7.75
N ASP A 176 14.37 14.60 -6.91
CA ASP A 176 14.48 16.06 -7.03
C ASP A 176 13.10 16.78 -7.07
N LEU A 177 12.22 16.42 -6.13
CA LEU A 177 10.87 16.97 -6.02
C LEU A 177 10.84 18.11 -5.00
N THR A 178 10.21 19.22 -5.35
CA THR A 178 10.31 20.49 -4.61
C THR A 178 9.00 20.96 -3.97
N GLY A 179 7.89 20.24 -4.16
CA GLY A 179 6.62 20.53 -3.49
C GLY A 179 6.59 20.03 -2.03
N PRO A 180 5.49 20.29 -1.30
CA PRO A 180 5.21 19.69 0.01
C PRO A 180 5.57 18.20 0.10
N SER A 181 6.34 17.83 1.12
CA SER A 181 6.82 16.47 1.31
C SER A 181 6.60 16.02 2.75
N VAL A 182 5.49 15.31 2.99
CA VAL A 182 4.99 15.03 4.33
C VAL A 182 4.68 13.54 4.50
N THR A 183 5.24 12.95 5.54
CA THR A 183 4.76 11.66 6.04
C THR A 183 3.54 11.89 6.94
N VAL A 184 2.42 11.22 6.66
CA VAL A 184 1.19 11.23 7.46
C VAL A 184 0.95 9.85 8.08
N GLN A 185 0.39 9.81 9.27
CA GLN A 185 0.08 8.58 10.01
C GLN A 185 -1.30 8.67 10.66
N ALA A 186 -2.19 7.75 10.29
CA ALA A 186 -3.57 7.68 10.76
C ALA A 186 -4.05 6.23 10.93
N GLY A 187 -3.14 5.28 11.22
CA GLY A 187 -3.49 3.85 11.25
C GLY A 187 -3.91 3.33 9.87
N CYS A 188 -4.98 2.55 9.79
CA CYS A 188 -5.42 1.96 8.52
C CYS A 188 -5.98 2.96 7.50
N SER A 189 -6.30 4.20 7.89
CA SER A 189 -6.75 5.26 6.96
C SER A 189 -5.60 6.09 6.37
N THR A 190 -4.35 5.82 6.76
CA THR A 190 -3.15 6.60 6.41
C THR A 190 -3.03 6.97 4.94
N SER A 191 -3.08 6.01 4.01
CA SER A 191 -2.91 6.33 2.58
C SER A 191 -4.09 7.09 1.99
N LEU A 192 -5.30 6.93 2.53
CA LEU A 192 -6.45 7.68 2.05
C LEU A 192 -6.45 9.12 2.59
N VAL A 193 -5.94 9.33 3.81
CA VAL A 193 -5.61 10.67 4.32
C VAL A 193 -4.49 11.31 3.49
N ALA A 194 -3.47 10.55 3.09
CA ALA A 194 -2.42 11.04 2.19
C ALA A 194 -3.00 11.49 0.84
N VAL A 195 -3.95 10.74 0.28
CA VAL A 195 -4.71 11.14 -0.93
C VAL A 195 -5.51 12.42 -0.70
N HIS A 196 -6.21 12.53 0.43
CA HIS A 196 -6.94 13.75 0.79
C HIS A 196 -6.00 14.97 0.83
N LEU A 197 -4.86 14.87 1.53
CA LEU A 197 -3.88 15.96 1.61
C LEU A 197 -3.30 16.33 0.24
N ALA A 198 -3.01 15.33 -0.60
CA ALA A 198 -2.55 15.56 -1.96
C ALA A 198 -3.60 16.28 -2.82
N VAL A 199 -4.88 15.91 -2.70
CA VAL A 199 -5.99 16.58 -3.36
C VAL A 199 -6.10 18.04 -2.89
N GLN A 200 -6.04 18.29 -1.57
CA GLN A 200 -6.11 19.66 -1.04
C GLN A 200 -4.90 20.50 -1.51
N SER A 201 -3.71 19.93 -1.52
CA SER A 201 -2.48 20.59 -1.99
C SER A 201 -2.55 20.97 -3.47
N LEU A 202 -3.10 20.09 -4.32
CA LEU A 202 -3.36 20.37 -5.74
C LEU A 202 -4.41 21.46 -5.91
N LEU A 203 -5.54 21.38 -5.20
CA LEU A 203 -6.62 22.38 -5.33
C LEU A 203 -6.23 23.74 -4.75
N GLY A 204 -5.40 23.76 -3.71
CA GLY A 204 -4.83 24.97 -3.11
C GLY A 204 -3.70 25.60 -3.93
N GLY A 205 -3.20 24.93 -4.97
CA GLY A 205 -2.11 25.43 -5.82
C GLY A 205 -0.71 25.31 -5.21
N GLU A 206 -0.56 24.55 -4.11
CA GLU A 206 0.75 24.22 -3.52
C GLU A 206 1.49 23.14 -4.33
N SER A 207 0.80 22.47 -5.25
CA SER A 207 1.34 21.37 -6.06
C SER A 207 0.80 21.43 -7.47
N ASP A 208 1.63 21.07 -8.44
CA ASP A 208 1.25 20.86 -9.84
C ASP A 208 1.05 19.39 -10.17
N LEU A 209 1.69 18.52 -9.39
CA LEU A 209 1.58 17.07 -9.40
C LEU A 209 1.78 16.58 -7.96
N ALA A 210 1.08 15.55 -7.53
CA ALA A 210 1.26 14.98 -6.20
C ALA A 210 1.35 13.46 -6.24
N LEU A 211 2.31 12.90 -5.52
CA LEU A 211 2.38 11.49 -5.20
C LEU A 211 1.69 11.24 -3.86
N ALA A 212 0.77 10.28 -3.82
CA ALA A 212 0.02 9.92 -2.63
C ALA A 212 -0.03 8.40 -2.43
N GLY A 213 0.22 7.90 -1.23
CA GLY A 213 0.19 6.46 -1.01
C GLY A 213 0.59 6.00 0.39
N GLY A 214 0.85 4.69 0.50
CA GLY A 214 1.38 4.10 1.72
C GLY A 214 2.11 2.79 1.47
N ALA A 215 2.92 2.38 2.45
CA ALA A 215 3.68 1.13 2.46
C ALA A 215 3.57 0.44 3.82
N THR A 216 3.29 -0.85 3.85
CA THR A 216 3.30 -1.69 5.05
C THR A 216 4.04 -2.98 4.75
N LEU A 217 5.09 -3.28 5.50
CA LEU A 217 5.71 -4.60 5.51
C LEU A 217 5.99 -5.01 6.94
N TYR A 218 5.65 -6.25 7.29
CA TYR A 218 5.89 -6.80 8.63
C TYR A 218 7.08 -7.74 8.65
N PHE A 219 8.08 -7.43 9.47
CA PHE A 219 9.19 -8.32 9.76
C PHE A 219 9.10 -8.93 11.15
N PRO A 220 9.58 -10.17 11.35
CA PRO A 220 9.87 -11.16 10.31
C PRO A 220 8.63 -11.54 9.50
N GLN A 221 8.79 -11.80 8.19
CA GLN A 221 7.63 -12.08 7.31
C GLN A 221 7.03 -13.47 7.53
N ARG A 222 7.90 -14.47 7.61
CA ARG A 222 7.55 -15.90 7.58
C ARG A 222 7.27 -16.46 8.98
N THR A 223 6.36 -15.81 9.69
CA THR A 223 6.03 -16.20 11.06
C THR A 223 4.54 -16.43 11.27
N GLY A 224 3.67 -15.90 10.41
CA GLY A 224 2.25 -15.79 10.73
C GLY A 224 2.06 -14.90 11.97
N TYR A 225 1.10 -15.22 12.83
CA TYR A 225 0.78 -14.44 14.02
C TYR A 225 0.10 -15.28 15.12
N LEU A 226 -0.08 -14.71 16.30
CA LEU A 226 -0.83 -15.33 17.39
C LEU A 226 -2.26 -14.79 17.40
N TYR A 227 -3.23 -15.69 17.37
CA TYR A 227 -4.63 -15.36 17.61
C TYR A 227 -4.85 -15.03 19.08
N ARG A 228 -5.65 -13.99 19.30
CA ARG A 228 -6.11 -13.58 20.63
C ARG A 228 -7.60 -13.30 20.53
N GLN A 229 -8.39 -13.97 21.35
CA GLN A 229 -9.81 -13.71 21.44
C GLN A 229 -10.05 -12.24 21.80
N GLY A 230 -10.95 -11.57 21.07
CA GLY A 230 -11.21 -10.13 21.21
C GLY A 230 -10.21 -9.22 20.49
N GLY A 231 -9.18 -9.78 19.84
CA GLY A 231 -8.32 -9.05 18.91
C GLY A 231 -8.94 -8.91 17.51
N VAL A 232 -8.30 -8.13 16.65
CA VAL A 232 -8.76 -7.88 15.26
C VAL A 232 -8.36 -8.99 14.28
N ASN A 233 -7.39 -9.84 14.64
CA ASN A 233 -6.85 -10.84 13.75
C ASN A 233 -7.72 -12.10 13.72
N SER A 234 -7.89 -12.70 12.53
CA SER A 234 -8.68 -13.91 12.35
C SER A 234 -8.01 -15.13 12.98
N PRO A 235 -8.78 -16.11 13.48
CA PRO A 235 -8.25 -17.32 14.09
C PRO A 235 -7.68 -18.33 13.08
N ASP A 236 -7.98 -18.16 11.78
CA ASP A 236 -7.66 -19.11 10.73
C ASP A 236 -6.81 -18.50 9.60
N GLY A 237 -6.51 -17.20 9.68
CA GLY A 237 -5.65 -16.55 8.68
C GLY A 237 -6.36 -16.04 7.45
N HIS A 238 -7.70 -16.02 7.45
CA HIS A 238 -8.47 -15.48 6.34
C HIS A 238 -9.28 -14.25 6.76
N CYS A 239 -9.46 -13.32 5.83
CA CYS A 239 -10.39 -12.20 5.99
C CYS A 239 -11.72 -12.54 5.31
N ARG A 240 -12.81 -12.59 6.08
CA ARG A 240 -14.17 -12.96 5.62
C ARG A 240 -15.14 -11.78 5.74
N ALA A 241 -14.81 -10.69 5.05
CA ALA A 241 -15.58 -9.46 5.09
C ALA A 241 -17.06 -9.69 4.74
N PHE A 242 -17.94 -9.26 5.64
CA PHE A 242 -19.40 -9.33 5.53
C PHE A 242 -19.99 -10.75 5.52
N ASP A 243 -19.20 -11.80 5.76
CA ASP A 243 -19.68 -13.18 5.82
C ASP A 243 -20.17 -13.53 7.23
N ALA A 244 -21.11 -14.48 7.34
CA ALA A 244 -21.59 -15.01 8.62
C ALA A 244 -20.47 -15.65 9.47
N ARG A 245 -19.37 -16.08 8.82
CA ARG A 245 -18.17 -16.65 9.46
C ARG A 245 -17.06 -15.62 9.65
N ALA A 246 -17.37 -14.32 9.54
CA ALA A 246 -16.46 -13.25 9.94
C ALA A 246 -15.82 -13.57 11.30
N GLY A 247 -14.50 -13.45 11.40
CA GLY A 247 -13.74 -13.83 12.59
C GLY A 247 -12.54 -12.93 12.88
N GLY A 248 -12.32 -11.91 12.04
CA GLY A 248 -11.16 -11.03 12.06
C GLY A 248 -10.56 -10.84 10.66
N THR A 249 -9.52 -10.01 10.61
CA THR A 249 -8.72 -9.76 9.42
C THR A 249 -7.38 -10.48 9.46
N THR A 250 -6.64 -10.45 8.36
CA THR A 250 -5.31 -11.05 8.27
C THR A 250 -4.30 -9.95 7.96
N PRO A 251 -3.29 -9.69 8.81
CA PRO A 251 -2.28 -8.68 8.54
C PRO A 251 -1.57 -8.98 7.21
N GLY A 252 -1.51 -7.99 6.31
CA GLY A 252 -0.91 -8.14 4.99
C GLY A 252 0.21 -7.14 4.74
N ASP A 253 1.17 -7.53 3.91
CA ASP A 253 2.13 -6.59 3.34
C ASP A 253 1.53 -5.88 2.12
N GLY A 254 1.91 -4.64 1.84
CA GLY A 254 1.44 -3.93 0.66
C GLY A 254 2.03 -2.54 0.48
N VAL A 255 2.25 -2.15 -0.77
CA VAL A 255 2.66 -0.79 -1.18
C VAL A 255 1.76 -0.34 -2.33
N ALA A 256 1.25 0.89 -2.26
CA ALA A 256 0.50 1.51 -3.34
C ALA A 256 0.80 3.01 -3.40
N VAL A 257 1.06 3.52 -4.61
CA VAL A 257 1.35 4.94 -4.89
C VAL A 257 0.54 5.40 -6.09
N LEU A 258 -0.07 6.57 -5.96
CA LEU A 258 -0.87 7.24 -6.98
C LEU A 258 -0.17 8.55 -7.38
N ALA A 259 -0.18 8.88 -8.66
CA ALA A 259 0.18 10.20 -9.17
C ALA A 259 -1.11 10.96 -9.50
N LEU A 260 -1.25 12.15 -8.93
CA LEU A 260 -2.46 12.96 -8.94
C LEU A 260 -2.19 14.33 -9.54
N ARG A 261 -3.15 14.85 -10.30
CA ARG A 261 -3.06 16.17 -10.93
C ARG A 261 -4.43 16.82 -11.05
N ARG A 262 -4.52 18.16 -11.02
CA ARG A 262 -5.78 18.84 -11.38
C ARG A 262 -6.23 18.39 -12.78
N LEU A 263 -7.52 18.13 -12.99
CA LEU A 263 -8.01 17.63 -14.27
C LEU A 263 -7.65 18.57 -15.43
N SER A 264 -7.78 19.87 -15.25
CA SER A 264 -7.37 20.88 -16.26
C SER A 264 -5.92 20.67 -16.72
N ASP A 265 -5.02 20.48 -15.76
CA ASP A 265 -3.59 20.42 -15.99
C ASP A 265 -3.18 19.06 -16.55
N ALA A 266 -3.88 17.98 -16.14
CA ALA A 266 -3.73 16.67 -16.75
C ALA A 266 -4.14 16.68 -18.23
N LEU A 267 -5.24 17.36 -18.56
CA LEU A 267 -5.69 17.51 -19.94
C LEU A 267 -4.72 18.36 -20.77
N GLU A 268 -4.18 19.44 -20.20
CA GLU A 268 -3.19 20.30 -20.84
C GLU A 268 -1.86 19.58 -21.08
N ALA A 269 -1.38 18.83 -20.09
CA ALA A 269 -0.15 18.05 -20.19
C ALA A 269 -0.30 16.77 -21.03
N GLY A 270 -1.52 16.44 -21.44
CA GLY A 270 -1.83 15.25 -22.22
C GLY A 270 -1.63 13.95 -21.44
N ASP A 271 -1.77 14.01 -20.11
CA ASP A 271 -1.61 12.87 -19.21
C ASP A 271 -2.71 11.82 -19.45
N PRO A 272 -2.42 10.53 -19.19
CA PRO A 272 -3.50 9.55 -19.12
C PRO A 272 -4.39 9.90 -17.90
N VAL A 273 -5.70 9.70 -18.03
CA VAL A 273 -6.65 9.89 -16.92
C VAL A 273 -7.25 8.53 -16.61
N LEU A 274 -6.88 7.96 -15.46
CA LEU A 274 -7.34 6.64 -15.02
C LEU A 274 -8.71 6.72 -14.35
N GLY A 275 -9.00 7.86 -13.73
CA GLY A 275 -10.25 8.19 -13.06
C GLY A 275 -10.17 9.58 -12.43
N LEU A 276 -11.30 10.08 -11.95
CA LEU A 276 -11.42 11.38 -11.30
C LEU A 276 -11.74 11.21 -9.82
N ILE A 277 -11.01 11.87 -8.95
CA ILE A 277 -11.40 12.10 -7.56
C ILE A 277 -12.31 13.33 -7.56
N ARG A 278 -13.59 13.09 -7.24
CA ARG A 278 -14.65 14.11 -7.24
C ARG A 278 -14.77 14.81 -5.90
N GLY A 279 -14.51 14.09 -4.81
CA GLY A 279 -14.57 14.63 -3.46
C GLY A 279 -13.84 13.73 -2.46
N THR A 280 -13.31 14.34 -1.42
CA THR A 280 -12.61 13.64 -0.32
C THR A 280 -12.99 14.31 0.99
N ALA A 281 -13.19 13.53 2.04
CA ALA A 281 -13.37 14.04 3.40
C ALA A 281 -12.58 13.21 4.41
N VAL A 282 -12.17 13.85 5.51
CA VAL A 282 -11.47 13.24 6.64
C VAL A 282 -12.02 13.83 7.94
N ASN A 283 -12.37 12.99 8.91
CA ASN A 283 -12.78 13.43 10.24
C ASN A 283 -12.23 12.50 11.34
N ASN A 284 -12.70 12.66 12.58
CA ASN A 284 -12.32 11.78 13.68
C ASN A 284 -13.54 11.39 14.54
N ASP A 285 -13.53 10.16 15.05
CA ASP A 285 -14.58 9.62 15.92
C ASP A 285 -14.81 10.42 17.22
N GLY A 286 -13.78 11.13 17.70
CA GLY A 286 -13.81 11.80 18.99
C GLY A 286 -13.93 10.81 20.16
N ALA A 287 -14.52 11.26 21.27
CA ALA A 287 -14.57 10.49 22.52
C ALA A 287 -15.82 9.62 22.69
N ALA A 288 -16.87 9.83 21.87
CA ALA A 288 -18.16 9.17 22.00
C ALA A 288 -18.15 7.75 21.40
N LYS A 289 -17.28 6.89 21.92
CA LYS A 289 -17.11 5.50 21.49
C LYS A 289 -16.76 4.59 22.67
N ALA A 290 -17.03 3.28 22.53
CA ALA A 290 -16.85 2.30 23.61
C ALA A 290 -15.39 2.13 24.10
N GLY A 291 -14.42 2.64 23.34
CA GLY A 291 -13.00 2.66 23.69
C GLY A 291 -12.17 3.24 22.56
N PHE A 292 -10.88 3.50 22.80
CA PHE A 292 -9.99 4.15 21.82
C PHE A 292 -9.99 3.47 20.43
N THR A 293 -10.04 2.14 20.42
CA THR A 293 -10.01 1.31 19.21
C THR A 293 -11.38 0.96 18.65
N ALA A 294 -12.47 1.33 19.33
CA ALA A 294 -13.82 1.07 18.82
C ALA A 294 -14.16 2.07 17.70
N PRO A 295 -14.85 1.64 16.64
CA PRO A 295 -15.39 2.56 15.64
C PRO A 295 -16.60 3.33 16.21
N ALA A 296 -16.95 4.45 15.58
CA ALA A 296 -18.17 5.22 15.86
C ALA A 296 -19.04 5.34 14.58
N VAL A 297 -20.35 5.19 14.74
CA VAL A 297 -21.30 5.19 13.60
C VAL A 297 -21.45 6.59 13.01
N ASP A 298 -21.86 7.57 13.82
CA ASP A 298 -22.15 8.93 13.33
C ASP A 298 -20.97 9.56 12.58
N PRO A 299 -19.71 9.53 13.10
CA PRO A 299 -18.57 10.11 12.38
C PRO A 299 -18.26 9.41 11.06
N GLN A 300 -18.49 8.09 10.95
CA GLN A 300 -18.34 7.36 9.68
C GLN A 300 -19.44 7.71 8.67
N SER A 301 -20.66 7.92 9.14
CA SER A 301 -21.77 8.44 8.33
C SER A 301 -21.48 9.86 7.83
N ASP A 302 -21.05 10.75 8.74
CA ASP A 302 -20.76 12.15 8.45
C ASP A 302 -19.64 12.31 7.42
N VAL A 303 -18.55 11.55 7.52
CA VAL A 303 -17.44 11.64 6.55
C VAL A 303 -17.88 11.19 5.15
N ALA A 304 -18.78 10.21 5.06
CA ALA A 304 -19.33 9.77 3.78
C ALA A 304 -20.24 10.85 3.17
N ALA A 305 -21.15 11.41 3.97
CA ALA A 305 -22.03 12.50 3.55
C ALA A 305 -21.25 13.76 3.14
N GLU A 306 -20.19 14.11 3.88
CA GLU A 306 -19.31 15.23 3.56
C GLU A 306 -18.58 15.02 2.23
N ALA A 307 -18.00 13.84 1.99
CA ALA A 307 -17.32 13.54 0.73
C ALA A 307 -18.27 13.62 -0.48
N LEU A 308 -19.51 13.15 -0.33
CA LEU A 308 -20.57 13.29 -1.34
C LEU A 308 -20.97 14.75 -1.58
N ALA A 309 -21.11 15.54 -0.51
CA ALA A 309 -21.41 16.96 -0.60
C ALA A 309 -20.28 17.74 -1.29
N VAL A 310 -19.02 17.45 -0.97
CA VAL A 310 -17.85 18.01 -1.66
C VAL A 310 -17.86 17.62 -3.14
N ALA A 311 -18.19 16.36 -3.45
CA ALA A 311 -18.31 15.87 -4.82
C ALA A 311 -19.51 16.46 -5.59
N ARG A 312 -20.48 17.06 -4.87
CA ARG A 312 -21.78 17.52 -5.36
C ARG A 312 -22.57 16.39 -6.03
N LEU A 313 -22.60 15.23 -5.38
CA LEU A 313 -23.28 14.03 -5.84
C LEU A 313 -24.29 13.55 -4.81
N ASP A 314 -25.39 12.99 -5.30
CA ASP A 314 -26.37 12.35 -4.43
C ASP A 314 -25.93 10.92 -4.10
N PRO A 315 -26.31 10.33 -2.95
CA PRO A 315 -26.02 8.94 -2.63
C PRO A 315 -26.42 7.94 -3.72
N ALA A 316 -27.51 8.22 -4.45
CA ALA A 316 -28.01 7.40 -5.55
C ALA A 316 -27.13 7.42 -6.81
N ASP A 317 -26.17 8.35 -6.90
CA ASP A 317 -25.22 8.46 -8.01
C ASP A 317 -24.07 7.45 -7.91
N ILE A 318 -23.84 6.86 -6.73
CA ILE A 318 -22.74 5.93 -6.50
C ILE A 318 -23.18 4.50 -6.85
N ASP A 319 -22.32 3.76 -7.55
CA ASP A 319 -22.59 2.38 -7.98
C ASP A 319 -21.96 1.32 -7.09
N TYR A 320 -20.79 1.65 -6.54
CA TYR A 320 -19.94 0.71 -5.83
C TYR A 320 -19.24 1.39 -4.66
N LEU A 321 -19.16 0.68 -3.53
CA LEU A 321 -18.40 1.10 -2.36
C LEU A 321 -17.33 0.05 -2.05
N GLU A 322 -16.07 0.49 -2.11
CA GLU A 322 -14.92 -0.23 -1.59
C GLU A 322 -14.80 0.07 -0.09
N ALA A 323 -15.25 -0.88 0.72
CA ALA A 323 -15.34 -0.75 2.15
C ALA A 323 -13.99 -0.97 2.84
N HIS A 324 -13.91 -0.52 4.10
CA HIS A 324 -12.88 -0.94 5.02
C HIS A 324 -12.94 -2.46 5.22
N GLY A 325 -14.10 -3.04 5.56
CA GLY A 325 -14.38 -4.48 5.44
C GLY A 325 -13.36 -5.39 6.10
N THR A 326 -13.25 -5.31 7.43
CA THR A 326 -12.22 -6.04 8.19
C THR A 326 -12.51 -7.52 8.35
N GLY A 327 -13.74 -7.98 8.08
CA GLY A 327 -14.13 -9.36 8.40
C GLY A 327 -14.29 -9.58 9.90
N THR A 328 -14.47 -8.51 10.68
CA THR A 328 -14.84 -8.62 12.10
C THR A 328 -16.36 -8.58 12.22
N PRO A 329 -17.00 -9.50 12.98
CA PRO A 329 -18.46 -9.59 13.02
C PRO A 329 -19.18 -8.28 13.37
N MET A 330 -18.69 -7.59 14.41
CA MET A 330 -19.26 -6.33 14.87
C MET A 330 -18.78 -5.14 14.04
N GLY A 331 -17.51 -5.12 13.62
CA GLY A 331 -16.97 -3.99 12.85
C GLY A 331 -17.62 -3.88 11.48
N ASP A 332 -17.82 -5.01 10.78
CA ASP A 332 -18.49 -5.03 9.49
C ASP A 332 -19.96 -4.56 9.60
N ALA A 333 -20.66 -4.94 10.68
CA ALA A 333 -22.04 -4.52 10.90
C ALA A 333 -22.17 -3.02 11.26
N LEU A 334 -21.23 -2.49 12.06
CA LEU A 334 -21.18 -1.07 12.38
C LEU A 334 -20.83 -0.23 11.15
N GLU A 335 -19.88 -0.70 10.34
CA GLU A 335 -19.50 -0.03 9.08
C GLU A 335 -20.70 0.04 8.11
N VAL A 336 -21.41 -1.07 7.89
CA VAL A 336 -22.57 -1.07 6.99
C VAL A 336 -23.70 -0.19 7.53
N THR A 337 -23.94 -0.21 8.84
CA THR A 337 -24.91 0.71 9.48
C THR A 337 -24.53 2.17 9.23
N ALA A 338 -23.29 2.56 9.52
CA ALA A 338 -22.82 3.93 9.35
C ALA A 338 -22.87 4.39 7.89
N LEU A 339 -22.44 3.55 6.97
CA LEU A 339 -22.50 3.85 5.54
C LEU A 339 -23.95 3.88 5.03
N ALA A 340 -24.87 3.10 5.60
CA ALA A 340 -26.29 3.15 5.20
C ALA A 340 -26.91 4.48 5.60
N GLU A 341 -26.52 5.04 6.75
CA GLU A 341 -26.90 6.38 7.18
C GLU A 341 -26.28 7.47 6.31
N GLY A 342 -24.97 7.38 6.02
CA GLY A 342 -24.27 8.36 5.18
C GLY A 342 -24.75 8.37 3.72
N TYR A 343 -25.32 7.25 3.27
CA TYR A 343 -25.94 7.08 1.95
C TYR A 343 -27.48 7.13 2.00
N ALA A 344 -28.05 7.74 3.05
CA ALA A 344 -29.50 7.90 3.15
C ALA A 344 -30.07 8.58 1.89
N GLY A 345 -31.08 7.94 1.28
CA GLY A 345 -31.67 8.38 0.00
C GLY A 345 -31.27 7.53 -1.20
N ALA A 346 -30.21 6.72 -1.10
CA ALA A 346 -29.96 5.67 -2.08
C ALA A 346 -31.05 4.58 -2.00
N PRO A 347 -31.49 4.01 -3.13
CA PRO A 347 -32.47 2.93 -3.12
C PRO A 347 -31.89 1.67 -2.47
N ALA A 348 -32.75 0.88 -1.80
CA ALA A 348 -32.36 -0.40 -1.21
C ALA A 348 -31.70 -1.32 -2.25
N GLY A 349 -30.54 -1.87 -1.89
CA GLY A 349 -29.70 -2.66 -2.80
C GLY A 349 -29.20 -1.90 -4.05
N GLY A 350 -29.22 -0.57 -4.07
CA GLY A 350 -28.77 0.28 -5.18
C GLY A 350 -27.26 0.24 -5.42
N LEU A 351 -26.47 0.10 -4.36
CA LEU A 351 -25.01 0.13 -4.37
C LEU A 351 -24.42 -1.26 -4.19
N ARG A 352 -23.37 -1.57 -4.95
CA ARG A 352 -22.57 -2.78 -4.74
C ARG A 352 -21.54 -2.53 -3.64
N LEU A 353 -21.29 -3.53 -2.80
CA LEU A 353 -20.33 -3.47 -1.70
C LEU A 353 -19.26 -4.53 -1.87
N GLY A 354 -18.00 -4.17 -1.64
CA GLY A 354 -16.88 -5.11 -1.64
C GLY A 354 -15.65 -4.54 -0.92
N THR A 355 -14.58 -5.32 -0.84
CA THR A 355 -13.29 -4.92 -0.28
C THR A 355 -12.16 -5.78 -0.87
N ALA A 356 -10.93 -5.27 -0.92
CA ALA A 356 -9.75 -6.02 -1.38
C ALA A 356 -9.08 -6.85 -0.27
N LYS A 357 -9.44 -6.64 1.00
CA LYS A 357 -8.79 -7.32 2.14
C LYS A 357 -8.82 -8.85 2.07
N PRO A 358 -9.90 -9.51 1.60
CA PRO A 358 -9.88 -10.96 1.37
C PRO A 358 -8.81 -11.41 0.37
N ASN A 359 -8.41 -10.57 -0.59
CA ASN A 359 -7.42 -10.93 -1.61
C ASN A 359 -5.98 -10.77 -1.13
N VAL A 360 -5.69 -9.73 -0.34
CA VAL A 360 -4.29 -9.32 -0.02
C VAL A 360 -4.03 -9.09 1.48
N GLY A 361 -5.02 -9.31 2.34
CA GLY A 361 -4.96 -8.99 3.76
C GLY A 361 -5.19 -7.50 4.06
N ASP A 362 -5.13 -7.16 5.34
CA ASP A 362 -5.10 -5.78 5.80
C ASP A 362 -3.70 -5.20 5.66
N THR A 363 -3.49 -4.45 4.57
CA THR A 363 -2.22 -3.78 4.25
C THR A 363 -2.01 -2.49 5.05
N TRP A 364 -2.72 -2.29 6.16
CA TRP A 364 -2.56 -1.18 7.11
C TRP A 364 -2.43 0.19 6.43
N ALA A 365 -1.24 0.81 6.47
CA ALA A 365 -1.02 2.15 5.95
C ALA A 365 -1.31 2.26 4.45
N ALA A 366 -1.17 1.17 3.68
CA ALA A 366 -1.44 1.12 2.24
C ALA A 366 -2.91 0.81 1.89
N ALA A 367 -3.75 0.39 2.86
CA ALA A 367 -5.07 -0.20 2.59
C ALA A 367 -6.01 0.72 1.77
N GLY A 368 -6.04 2.01 2.07
CA GLY A 368 -6.86 2.98 1.34
C GLY A 368 -6.43 3.14 -0.12
N ALA A 369 -5.12 3.29 -0.37
CA ALA A 369 -4.60 3.38 -1.74
C ALA A 369 -4.78 2.07 -2.53
N VAL A 370 -4.66 0.90 -1.88
CA VAL A 370 -4.95 -0.40 -2.51
C VAL A 370 -6.41 -0.50 -2.95
N GLY A 371 -7.36 -0.10 -2.09
CA GLY A 371 -8.78 -0.04 -2.43
C GLY A 371 -9.06 0.91 -3.59
N LEU A 372 -8.40 2.07 -3.61
CA LEU A 372 -8.52 3.03 -4.71
C LEU A 372 -7.96 2.49 -6.03
N VAL A 373 -6.80 1.80 -6.01
CA VAL A 373 -6.27 1.11 -7.19
C VAL A 373 -7.24 0.04 -7.71
N LYS A 374 -7.86 -0.76 -6.82
CA LYS A 374 -8.88 -1.74 -7.21
C LYS A 374 -10.06 -1.06 -7.93
N VAL A 375 -10.56 0.06 -7.41
CA VAL A 375 -11.66 0.82 -8.04
C VAL A 375 -11.25 1.35 -9.41
N LEU A 376 -10.06 1.93 -9.54
CA LEU A 376 -9.55 2.43 -10.83
C LEU A 376 -9.41 1.32 -11.87
N LEU A 377 -8.90 0.15 -11.48
CA LEU A 377 -8.81 -1.03 -12.36
C LEU A 377 -10.20 -1.54 -12.77
N ALA A 378 -11.18 -1.52 -11.85
CA ALA A 378 -12.56 -1.90 -12.17
C ALA A 378 -13.21 -0.93 -13.17
N LEU A 379 -12.94 0.37 -13.07
CA LEU A 379 -13.37 1.39 -14.02
C LEU A 379 -12.73 1.17 -15.40
N GLU A 380 -11.42 0.91 -15.43
CA GLU A 380 -10.63 0.64 -16.65
C GLU A 380 -11.15 -0.60 -17.40
N HIS A 381 -11.38 -1.69 -16.68
CA HIS A 381 -11.83 -2.96 -17.26
C HIS A 381 -13.34 -3.07 -17.43
N GLU A 382 -14.08 -2.08 -16.97
CA GLU A 382 -15.53 -2.02 -17.03
C GLU A 382 -16.22 -3.24 -16.42
N GLU A 383 -15.72 -3.64 -15.25
CA GLU A 383 -16.14 -4.81 -14.50
C GLU A 383 -15.80 -4.66 -13.01
N LEU A 384 -16.71 -5.04 -12.13
CA LEU A 384 -16.48 -5.12 -10.69
C LEU A 384 -16.03 -6.54 -10.32
N PRO A 385 -14.85 -6.72 -9.72
CA PRO A 385 -14.34 -8.04 -9.34
C PRO A 385 -15.10 -8.62 -8.13
N PRO A 386 -15.14 -9.95 -7.99
CA PRO A 386 -15.87 -10.59 -6.90
C PRO A 386 -15.27 -10.26 -5.51
N LEU A 387 -16.15 -10.05 -4.52
CA LEU A 387 -15.84 -10.18 -3.11
C LEU A 387 -15.67 -11.67 -2.79
N ILE A 388 -14.44 -12.11 -2.59
CA ILE A 388 -14.13 -13.50 -2.22
C ILE A 388 -14.34 -13.74 -0.72
N ASN A 389 -14.36 -15.02 -0.32
CA ASN A 389 -14.58 -15.48 1.07
C ASN A 389 -15.95 -15.15 1.69
N CYS A 390 -16.90 -14.63 0.91
CA CYS A 390 -18.27 -14.37 1.32
C CYS A 390 -19.26 -15.34 0.65
N THR A 391 -19.71 -16.33 1.42
CA THR A 391 -20.69 -17.36 1.06
C THR A 391 -22.09 -17.05 1.60
N GLU A 392 -22.19 -16.61 2.84
CA GLU A 392 -23.46 -16.26 3.50
C GLU A 392 -23.30 -14.89 4.17
N PRO A 393 -24.22 -13.94 3.97
CA PRO A 393 -24.09 -12.61 4.55
C PRO A 393 -24.18 -12.65 6.08
N ASN A 394 -23.43 -11.77 6.73
CA ASN A 394 -23.47 -11.61 8.18
C ASN A 394 -24.91 -11.29 8.66
N PRO A 395 -25.51 -12.14 9.51
CA PRO A 395 -26.91 -11.98 9.94
C PRO A 395 -27.14 -10.75 10.82
N ALA A 396 -26.08 -10.13 11.34
CA ALA A 396 -26.17 -8.86 12.06
C ALA A 396 -26.40 -7.65 11.12
N ILE A 397 -26.35 -7.86 9.80
CA ILE A 397 -26.49 -6.82 8.79
C ILE A 397 -27.80 -7.04 8.03
N ASP A 398 -28.72 -6.10 8.12
CA ASP A 398 -29.94 -6.12 7.32
C ASP A 398 -29.67 -5.56 5.91
N PHE A 399 -29.05 -6.38 5.06
CA PHE A 399 -28.78 -6.00 3.68
C PHE A 399 -30.06 -5.71 2.87
N ALA A 400 -31.19 -6.32 3.23
CA ALA A 400 -32.45 -6.13 2.52
C ALA A 400 -33.02 -4.72 2.72
N ALA A 401 -32.83 -4.15 3.91
CA ALA A 401 -33.20 -2.76 4.20
C ALA A 401 -32.09 -1.75 3.85
N SER A 402 -30.83 -2.20 3.71
CA SER A 402 -29.70 -1.33 3.39
C SER A 402 -29.65 -0.89 1.92
N PRO A 403 -28.96 0.21 1.58
CA PRO A 403 -28.70 0.57 0.19
C PRO A 403 -27.69 -0.38 -0.49
N PHE A 404 -27.07 -1.29 0.26
CA PHE A 404 -25.97 -2.13 -0.21
C PHE A 404 -26.41 -3.54 -0.63
N ARG A 405 -25.76 -4.05 -1.67
CA ARG A 405 -25.76 -5.47 -2.05
C ARG A 405 -24.33 -5.95 -2.24
N LEU A 406 -23.98 -7.12 -1.69
CA LEU A 406 -22.62 -7.66 -1.80
C LEU A 406 -22.27 -8.03 -3.25
N ASN A 407 -21.06 -7.70 -3.69
CA ASN A 407 -20.58 -8.04 -5.03
C ASN A 407 -19.87 -9.41 -5.07
N THR A 408 -20.57 -10.50 -4.75
CA THR A 408 -19.95 -11.85 -4.63
C THR A 408 -19.57 -12.51 -5.96
N GLY A 409 -19.85 -11.86 -7.11
CA GLY A 409 -19.50 -12.34 -8.44
C GLY A 409 -19.00 -11.22 -9.34
N ALA A 410 -18.18 -11.58 -10.33
CA ALA A 410 -17.75 -10.66 -11.37
C ALA A 410 -18.99 -10.05 -12.07
N THR A 411 -19.09 -8.72 -12.03
CA THR A 411 -20.25 -8.01 -12.56
C THR A 411 -19.83 -6.99 -13.61
N PRO A 412 -20.39 -7.02 -14.84
CA PRO A 412 -20.18 -5.97 -15.82
C PRO A 412 -20.53 -4.59 -15.26
N TRP A 413 -19.63 -3.62 -15.46
CA TRP A 413 -19.82 -2.23 -15.07
C TRP A 413 -19.46 -1.35 -16.27
N LYS A 414 -20.28 -1.48 -17.32
CA LYS A 414 -20.08 -0.85 -18.63
C LYS A 414 -20.40 0.63 -18.61
N ARG A 415 -19.70 1.41 -19.44
CA ARG A 415 -20.02 2.82 -19.69
C ARG A 415 -21.47 2.95 -20.18
N GLY A 416 -22.15 3.99 -19.72
CA GLY A 416 -23.54 4.28 -20.07
C GLY A 416 -23.83 5.77 -20.10
N ASP A 417 -25.11 6.14 -20.00
CA ASP A 417 -25.54 7.55 -20.08
C ASP A 417 -25.07 8.40 -18.91
N ARG A 418 -24.83 7.78 -17.74
CA ARG A 418 -24.25 8.44 -16.56
C ARG A 418 -22.85 7.90 -16.27
N PRO A 419 -21.94 8.74 -15.75
CA PRO A 419 -20.64 8.28 -15.31
C PRO A 419 -20.75 7.19 -14.25
N ARG A 420 -19.90 6.17 -14.37
CA ARG A 420 -19.68 5.16 -13.34
C ARG A 420 -18.97 5.79 -12.17
N ARG A 421 -19.51 5.60 -10.96
CA ARG A 421 -19.02 6.24 -9.74
C ARG A 421 -18.88 5.23 -8.62
N ALA A 422 -17.79 5.35 -7.87
CA ALA A 422 -17.54 4.55 -6.69
C ALA A 422 -17.09 5.41 -5.52
N ALA A 423 -17.10 4.83 -4.34
CA ALA A 423 -16.43 5.39 -3.19
C ALA A 423 -15.45 4.41 -2.57
N VAL A 424 -14.41 4.94 -1.92
CA VAL A 424 -13.47 4.18 -1.09
C VAL A 424 -13.56 4.71 0.33
N HIS A 425 -13.83 3.82 1.27
CA HIS A 425 -13.98 4.16 2.69
C HIS A 425 -12.92 3.44 3.53
N THR A 426 -12.33 4.16 4.47
CA THR A 426 -11.41 3.58 5.47
C THR A 426 -11.56 4.29 6.81
N PHE A 427 -11.41 3.55 7.90
CA PHE A 427 -11.26 4.11 9.24
C PHE A 427 -10.02 3.52 9.92
N GLY A 428 -9.29 4.36 10.64
CA GLY A 428 -8.08 3.97 11.34
C GLY A 428 -8.33 3.67 12.81
N ILE A 429 -7.51 2.79 13.39
CA ILE A 429 -7.43 2.67 14.85
C ILE A 429 -7.07 4.04 15.44
N GLY A 430 -7.84 4.50 16.43
CA GLY A 430 -7.79 5.86 16.96
C GLY A 430 -8.93 6.76 16.44
N GLY A 431 -9.56 6.38 15.33
CA GLY A 431 -10.83 6.93 14.87
C GLY A 431 -10.74 7.95 13.74
N THR A 432 -9.59 8.11 13.08
CA THR A 432 -9.51 8.97 11.89
C THR A 432 -10.15 8.26 10.70
N ASN A 433 -11.25 8.81 10.20
CA ASN A 433 -12.00 8.26 9.07
C ASN A 433 -11.67 9.03 7.80
N ALA A 434 -11.69 8.34 6.65
CA ALA A 434 -11.50 8.94 5.34
C ALA A 434 -12.47 8.32 4.33
N HIS A 435 -13.02 9.16 3.46
CA HIS A 435 -13.93 8.75 2.38
C HIS A 435 -13.57 9.51 1.10
N VAL A 436 -13.45 8.77 -0.02
CA VAL A 436 -13.05 9.32 -1.33
C VAL A 436 -14.06 8.90 -2.38
N VAL A 437 -14.62 9.86 -3.11
CA VAL A 437 -15.56 9.63 -4.21
C VAL A 437 -14.79 9.68 -5.54
N VAL A 438 -14.95 8.63 -6.33
CA VAL A 438 -14.23 8.39 -7.58
C VAL A 438 -15.23 8.26 -8.73
N GLU A 439 -14.92 8.86 -9.86
CA GLU A 439 -15.69 8.78 -11.09
C GLU A 439 -14.81 8.26 -12.23
N GLU A 440 -15.40 7.57 -13.20
CA GLU A 440 -14.67 7.16 -14.39
C GLU A 440 -14.02 8.32 -15.14
N ALA A 441 -12.91 8.04 -15.83
CA ALA A 441 -12.28 9.02 -16.70
C ALA A 441 -13.28 9.51 -17.78
N PRO A 442 -13.30 10.82 -18.10
CA PRO A 442 -14.21 11.35 -19.09
C PRO A 442 -13.90 10.77 -20.47
N ASP A 443 -14.93 10.64 -21.31
CA ASP A 443 -14.71 10.26 -22.70
C ASP A 443 -14.06 11.43 -23.43
N LEU A 444 -12.81 11.24 -23.82
CA LEU A 444 -11.98 12.31 -24.37
C LEU A 444 -11.68 11.96 -25.82
N PRO A 445 -11.96 12.87 -26.78
CA PRO A 445 -11.75 12.59 -28.18
C PRO A 445 -10.29 12.23 -28.43
N ALA A 446 -10.07 11.24 -29.29
CA ALA A 446 -8.72 10.87 -29.70
C ALA A 446 -8.02 12.11 -30.27
N ALA A 447 -6.86 12.44 -29.69
CA ALA A 447 -6.06 13.55 -30.20
C ALA A 447 -5.67 13.25 -31.65
N PRO A 448 -5.84 14.21 -32.59
CA PRO A 448 -5.44 14.01 -33.97
C PRO A 448 -3.93 13.82 -34.02
N ALA A 449 -3.49 12.62 -34.36
CA ALA A 449 -2.09 12.32 -34.58
C ALA A 449 -1.77 12.45 -36.08
N PRO A 450 -0.63 13.05 -36.45
CA PRO A 450 -0.21 13.07 -37.84
C PRO A 450 -0.04 11.64 -38.34
N ASP A 451 -0.59 11.35 -39.52
CA ASP A 451 -0.33 10.08 -40.21
C ASP A 451 1.16 10.02 -40.55
N ARG A 452 1.82 8.92 -40.16
CA ARG A 452 3.26 8.75 -40.33
C ARG A 452 3.55 7.40 -40.93
N ASP A 453 4.38 7.42 -41.97
CA ASP A 453 4.86 6.18 -42.59
C ASP A 453 5.70 5.33 -41.63
N TRP A 454 6.36 5.95 -40.65
CA TRP A 454 7.24 5.31 -39.67
C TRP A 454 7.10 5.92 -38.27
N TYR A 455 7.00 5.03 -37.28
CA TYR A 455 6.97 5.33 -35.85
C TYR A 455 8.29 4.97 -35.20
N ALA A 456 8.75 5.79 -34.25
CA ALA A 456 9.98 5.57 -33.50
C ALA A 456 9.66 5.27 -32.03
N LEU A 457 10.06 4.08 -31.57
CA LEU A 457 9.91 3.63 -30.20
C LEU A 457 11.30 3.64 -29.54
N PRO A 458 11.72 4.77 -28.94
CA PRO A 458 12.99 4.84 -28.22
C PRO A 458 12.90 4.11 -26.89
N LEU A 459 13.96 3.39 -26.54
CA LEU A 459 14.12 2.68 -25.28
C LEU A 459 15.49 2.98 -24.71
N SER A 460 15.56 3.21 -23.40
CA SER A 460 16.84 3.40 -22.73
C SER A 460 16.87 2.79 -21.35
N ALA A 461 18.03 2.28 -20.94
CA ALA A 461 18.26 1.70 -19.63
C ALA A 461 19.69 1.90 -19.12
N ARG A 462 19.90 1.68 -17.83
CA ARG A 462 21.23 1.75 -17.19
C ARG A 462 22.14 0.57 -17.53
N THR A 463 21.57 -0.53 -17.98
CA THR A 463 22.31 -1.73 -18.38
C THR A 463 21.73 -2.36 -19.65
N PRO A 464 22.51 -3.18 -20.39
CA PRO A 464 22.01 -3.89 -21.55
C PRO A 464 20.88 -4.88 -21.25
N SER A 465 20.92 -5.54 -20.09
CA SER A 465 19.90 -6.50 -19.63
C SER A 465 18.58 -5.81 -19.31
N ALA A 466 18.61 -4.67 -18.60
CA ALA A 466 17.42 -3.86 -18.39
C ALA A 466 16.82 -3.34 -19.71
N LEU A 467 17.65 -2.98 -20.71
CA LEU A 467 17.14 -2.57 -22.03
C LEU A 467 16.38 -3.71 -22.74
N ARG A 468 16.93 -4.93 -22.70
CA ARG A 468 16.25 -6.12 -23.25
C ARG A 468 14.95 -6.42 -22.51
N ALA A 469 14.97 -6.36 -21.18
CA ALA A 469 13.78 -6.56 -20.35
C ALA A 469 12.69 -5.51 -20.64
N GLN A 470 13.08 -4.25 -20.84
CA GLN A 470 12.16 -3.17 -21.19
C GLN A 470 11.51 -3.42 -22.55
N ALA A 471 12.29 -3.86 -23.55
CA ALA A 471 11.77 -4.23 -24.87
C ALA A 471 10.78 -5.40 -24.81
N ALA A 472 11.08 -6.44 -24.03
CA ALA A 472 10.20 -7.59 -23.81
C ALA A 472 8.89 -7.19 -23.12
N ARG A 473 8.98 -6.37 -22.05
CA ARG A 473 7.80 -5.85 -21.33
C ARG A 473 6.91 -5.02 -22.25
N LEU A 474 7.49 -4.12 -23.03
CA LEU A 474 6.75 -3.28 -23.98
C LEU A 474 6.09 -4.11 -25.08
N ALA A 475 6.79 -5.08 -25.66
CA ALA A 475 6.21 -5.98 -26.67
C ALA A 475 4.99 -6.73 -26.11
N GLY A 476 5.15 -7.37 -24.94
CA GLY A 476 4.06 -8.09 -24.29
C GLY A 476 2.88 -7.20 -23.92
N HIS A 477 3.13 -5.95 -23.53
CA HIS A 477 2.07 -4.98 -23.23
C HIS A 477 1.32 -4.54 -24.50
N LEU A 478 2.03 -4.26 -25.60
CA LEU A 478 1.40 -3.89 -26.87
C LEU A 478 0.61 -5.05 -27.51
N GLU A 479 0.96 -6.29 -27.19
CA GLU A 479 0.18 -7.48 -27.57
C GLU A 479 -1.14 -7.59 -26.81
N ARG A 480 -1.11 -7.36 -25.51
CA ARG A 480 -2.31 -7.41 -24.65
C ARG A 480 -3.26 -6.23 -24.86
N HIS A 481 -2.74 -5.10 -25.35
CA HIS A 481 -3.52 -3.87 -25.56
C HIS A 481 -3.50 -3.43 -27.04
N PRO A 482 -4.20 -4.17 -27.92
CA PRO A 482 -4.23 -3.86 -29.36
C PRO A 482 -4.88 -2.50 -29.69
N ALA A 483 -5.73 -2.00 -28.79
CA ALA A 483 -6.44 -0.73 -28.93
C ALA A 483 -5.56 0.52 -28.71
N LEU A 484 -4.35 0.37 -28.16
CA LEU A 484 -3.48 1.53 -27.91
C LEU A 484 -3.12 2.26 -29.23
N SER A 485 -2.93 3.56 -29.15
CA SER A 485 -2.45 4.36 -30.28
C SER A 485 -0.92 4.27 -30.37
N LEU A 486 -0.36 3.81 -31.50
CA LEU A 486 1.10 3.86 -31.71
C LEU A 486 1.68 5.29 -31.59
N PRO A 487 1.03 6.34 -32.12
CA PRO A 487 1.44 7.71 -31.83
C PRO A 487 1.53 8.03 -30.33
N GLY A 488 0.55 7.61 -29.53
CA GLY A 488 0.55 7.80 -28.08
C GLY A 488 1.68 7.03 -27.38
N VAL A 489 1.94 5.79 -27.83
CA VAL A 489 3.08 4.98 -27.35
C VAL A 489 4.39 5.72 -27.62
N CYS A 490 4.61 6.18 -28.84
CA CYS A 490 5.84 6.89 -29.21
C CYS A 490 5.99 8.20 -28.42
N HIS A 491 4.92 8.97 -28.29
CA HIS A 491 4.93 10.21 -27.52
C HIS A 491 5.33 9.96 -26.07
N THR A 492 4.68 8.98 -25.42
CA THR A 492 4.98 8.60 -24.02
C THR A 492 6.44 8.18 -23.84
N LEU A 493 6.99 7.37 -24.75
CA LEU A 493 8.40 6.94 -24.68
C LEU A 493 9.39 8.09 -24.89
N LEU A 494 9.02 9.12 -25.67
CA LEU A 494 9.87 10.25 -25.99
C LEU A 494 9.93 11.31 -24.87
N THR A 495 8.79 11.57 -24.22
CA THR A 495 8.62 12.67 -23.27
C THR A 495 8.46 12.21 -21.82
N GLY A 496 8.04 10.97 -21.61
CA GLY A 496 7.66 10.44 -20.30
C GLY A 496 8.63 9.42 -19.71
N ARG A 497 9.87 9.35 -20.21
CA ARG A 497 10.87 8.36 -19.75
C ARG A 497 12.23 9.02 -19.56
N ALA A 498 12.86 8.69 -18.44
CA ALA A 498 14.25 9.05 -18.18
C ALA A 498 15.16 8.49 -19.27
N ARG A 499 16.13 9.31 -19.70
CA ARG A 499 17.11 8.94 -20.72
C ARG A 499 18.37 8.39 -20.09
N PHE A 500 18.71 7.13 -20.40
CA PHE A 500 19.89 6.45 -19.88
C PHE A 500 20.96 6.19 -20.96
N GLY A 501 22.09 5.59 -20.57
CA GLY A 501 23.26 5.40 -21.43
C GLY A 501 23.10 4.29 -22.48
N HIS A 502 22.42 3.18 -22.17
CA HIS A 502 22.13 2.14 -23.16
C HIS A 502 20.84 2.49 -23.87
N ARG A 503 20.90 2.67 -25.19
CA ARG A 503 19.82 3.22 -26.01
C ARG A 503 19.55 2.35 -27.22
N ALA A 504 18.30 2.18 -27.59
CA ALA A 504 17.90 1.59 -28.87
C ALA A 504 16.62 2.24 -29.39
N VAL A 505 16.44 2.24 -30.70
CA VAL A 505 15.21 2.74 -31.34
C VAL A 505 14.65 1.65 -32.24
N ALA A 506 13.43 1.23 -31.96
CA ALA A 506 12.65 0.40 -32.86
C ALA A 506 11.84 1.31 -33.81
N LEU A 507 12.19 1.31 -35.09
CA LEU A 507 11.43 1.97 -36.16
C LEU A 507 10.43 0.97 -36.74
N ALA A 508 9.17 1.35 -36.87
CA ALA A 508 8.13 0.46 -37.39
C ALA A 508 7.03 1.20 -38.14
N ARG A 509 6.49 0.58 -39.20
CA ARG A 509 5.34 1.11 -39.96
C ARG A 509 3.99 0.76 -39.34
N THR A 510 3.93 -0.35 -38.62
CA THR A 510 2.70 -0.93 -38.07
C THR A 510 2.96 -1.51 -36.69
N ARG A 511 1.88 -1.79 -35.94
CA ARG A 511 1.96 -2.46 -34.64
C ARG A 511 2.66 -3.82 -34.75
N ALA A 512 2.28 -4.62 -35.75
CA ALA A 512 2.91 -5.92 -35.98
C ALA A 512 4.42 -5.80 -36.22
N ALA A 513 4.84 -4.79 -36.99
CA ALA A 513 6.25 -4.52 -37.24
C ALA A 513 6.98 -3.99 -35.98
N ALA A 514 6.30 -3.20 -35.14
CA ALA A 514 6.84 -2.73 -33.86
C ALA A 514 7.09 -3.91 -32.89
N LEU A 515 6.14 -4.85 -32.80
CA LEU A 515 6.31 -6.06 -31.98
C LEU A 515 7.51 -6.89 -32.43
N LEU A 516 7.71 -7.07 -33.73
CA LEU A 516 8.87 -7.78 -34.27
C LEU A 516 10.19 -7.06 -33.93
N ALA A 517 10.25 -5.74 -34.08
CA ALA A 517 11.45 -4.97 -33.74
C ALA A 517 11.77 -5.01 -32.24
N LEU A 518 10.75 -4.91 -31.37
CA LEU A 518 10.92 -4.98 -29.92
C LEU A 518 11.36 -6.38 -29.47
N ARG A 519 10.79 -7.45 -30.03
CA ARG A 519 11.23 -8.83 -29.77
C ARG A 519 12.67 -9.05 -30.27
N ALA A 520 13.01 -8.54 -31.45
CA ALA A 520 14.38 -8.58 -31.95
C ALA A 520 15.37 -7.84 -31.04
N LEU A 521 14.96 -6.77 -30.36
CA LEU A 521 15.78 -6.09 -29.34
C LEU A 521 15.84 -6.90 -28.03
N ALA A 522 14.75 -7.54 -27.61
CA ALA A 522 14.71 -8.37 -26.42
C ALA A 522 15.62 -9.60 -26.54
N ASP A 523 15.66 -10.23 -27.72
CA ASP A 523 16.45 -11.44 -28.01
C ASP A 523 17.88 -11.13 -28.48
N ALA A 524 18.24 -9.84 -28.54
CA ALA A 524 19.41 -9.42 -29.29
C ALA A 524 20.74 -9.83 -28.61
N GLY A 525 21.50 -10.70 -29.28
CA GLY A 525 22.92 -10.96 -29.01
C GLY A 525 23.85 -9.91 -29.67
N PRO A 526 25.19 -10.11 -29.56
CA PRO A 526 26.18 -9.28 -30.23
C PRO A 526 25.86 -9.15 -31.73
N GLY A 527 25.86 -7.95 -32.29
CA GLY A 527 25.60 -7.79 -33.73
C GLY A 527 25.69 -6.37 -34.25
N GLY A 528 25.24 -6.21 -35.50
CA GLY A 528 25.30 -4.94 -36.23
C GLY A 528 24.46 -3.83 -35.61
N ALA A 529 24.89 -2.59 -35.86
CA ALA A 529 24.27 -1.37 -35.34
C ALA A 529 22.90 -1.03 -35.95
N ALA A 530 22.51 -1.69 -37.04
CA ALA A 530 21.15 -1.68 -37.56
C ALA A 530 20.78 -3.07 -38.08
N VAL A 531 19.59 -3.54 -37.68
CA VAL A 531 19.00 -4.80 -38.15
C VAL A 531 17.60 -4.48 -38.68
N SER A 532 17.30 -4.91 -39.90
CA SER A 532 16.02 -4.62 -40.55
C SER A 532 15.28 -5.91 -40.90
N GLY A 533 13.95 -5.84 -40.83
CA GLY A 533 13.05 -6.85 -41.36
C GLY A 533 11.86 -6.18 -42.07
N PRO A 534 10.86 -6.96 -42.54
CA PRO A 534 9.75 -6.40 -43.30
C PRO A 534 8.97 -5.33 -42.51
N GLY A 535 9.08 -4.07 -42.93
CA GLY A 535 8.36 -2.94 -42.33
C GLY A 535 8.87 -2.48 -40.96
N TRP A 536 10.05 -2.94 -40.52
CA TRP A 536 10.70 -2.46 -39.30
C TRP A 536 12.23 -2.34 -39.43
N THR A 537 12.83 -1.53 -38.58
CA THR A 537 14.30 -1.38 -38.47
C THR A 537 14.67 -1.07 -37.03
N LEU A 538 15.54 -1.88 -36.44
CA LEU A 538 16.10 -1.69 -35.11
C LEU A 538 17.47 -1.01 -35.22
N VAL A 539 17.63 0.12 -34.54
CA VAL A 539 18.89 0.86 -34.44
C VAL A 539 19.42 0.76 -33.00
N ARG A 540 20.68 0.36 -32.84
CA ARG A 540 21.34 0.13 -31.54
C ARG A 540 22.86 0.36 -31.64
N PRO A 541 23.60 0.50 -30.52
CA PRO A 541 25.04 0.65 -30.54
C PRO A 541 25.73 -0.55 -31.22
N ALA A 542 26.84 -0.29 -31.92
CA ALA A 542 27.67 -1.36 -32.46
C ALA A 542 28.22 -2.24 -31.32
N GLY A 543 28.15 -3.57 -31.47
CA GLY A 543 28.62 -4.49 -30.43
C GLY A 543 27.69 -4.65 -29.22
N PHE A 544 26.48 -4.08 -29.26
CA PHE A 544 25.46 -4.31 -28.21
C PHE A 544 25.23 -5.82 -28.00
N GLY A 545 25.42 -6.29 -26.75
CA GLY A 545 25.30 -7.70 -26.38
C GLY A 545 26.64 -8.44 -26.25
N ALA A 546 27.78 -7.82 -26.56
CA ALA A 546 29.10 -8.34 -26.19
C ALA A 546 29.35 -8.09 -24.70
N GLU A 547 29.49 -9.13 -23.88
CA GLU A 547 29.88 -8.98 -22.48
C GLU A 547 31.33 -8.46 -22.42
N SER A 548 31.53 -7.22 -22.00
CA SER A 548 32.84 -6.74 -21.59
C SER A 548 33.09 -7.20 -20.16
N GLY A 549 33.74 -8.36 -20.00
CA GLY A 549 34.31 -8.75 -18.71
C GLY A 549 35.52 -7.87 -18.38
N SER A 550 35.33 -6.82 -17.59
CA SER A 550 36.34 -6.19 -16.73
C SER A 550 35.77 -4.93 -16.05
N GLU A 551 35.94 -4.81 -14.74
CA GLU A 551 35.57 -3.65 -13.90
C GLU A 551 36.12 -2.31 -14.44
N PRO A 552 35.42 -1.17 -14.22
CA PRO A 552 35.93 0.13 -14.60
C PRO A 552 37.04 0.59 -13.62
N GLY A 553 38.29 0.37 -14.03
CA GLY A 553 39.45 1.07 -13.48
C GLY A 553 39.44 2.55 -13.87
N SER A 554 39.86 3.38 -12.92
CA SER A 554 40.05 4.84 -12.97
C SER A 554 40.50 5.42 -14.32
N GLY A 555 39.89 6.54 -14.70
CA GLY A 555 40.15 7.25 -15.93
C GLY A 555 41.61 7.70 -16.12
N SER A 556 42.00 7.73 -17.40
CA SER A 556 43.02 8.65 -17.92
C SER A 556 42.70 8.96 -19.38
N GLU A 557 42.91 10.22 -19.76
CA GLU A 557 42.67 10.84 -21.07
C GLU A 557 43.43 10.17 -22.23
N PRO A 558 43.01 10.39 -23.50
CA PRO A 558 43.58 9.70 -24.65
C PRO A 558 44.84 10.41 -25.20
N PRO A 559 45.72 9.67 -25.88
CA PRO A 559 46.53 10.27 -26.93
C PRO A 559 46.29 9.62 -28.30
N GLY A 560 46.25 10.47 -29.33
CA GLY A 560 46.98 10.20 -30.56
C GLY A 560 46.23 9.55 -31.73
N SER A 561 45.89 10.39 -32.71
CA SER A 561 45.56 10.05 -34.09
C SER A 561 46.56 9.06 -34.73
N GLY A 562 46.05 8.03 -35.39
CA GLY A 562 46.81 7.14 -36.28
C GLY A 562 45.95 6.63 -37.42
N SER A 563 46.27 7.05 -38.64
CA SER A 563 45.68 6.60 -39.91
C SER A 563 46.17 5.20 -40.29
N GLY A 564 45.28 4.34 -40.78
CA GLY A 564 45.62 3.03 -41.33
C GLY A 564 44.49 2.48 -42.21
N GLU A 565 44.73 2.47 -43.52
CA GLU A 565 43.86 1.89 -44.55
C GLU A 565 43.95 0.34 -44.57
N GLY A 566 42.83 -0.30 -44.92
CA GLY A 566 42.79 -1.48 -45.81
C GLY A 566 42.83 -2.87 -45.18
N SER A 567 41.71 -3.62 -45.25
CA SER A 567 41.67 -4.93 -45.93
C SER A 567 40.24 -5.49 -46.01
N ALA A 568 39.99 -6.15 -47.14
CA ALA A 568 38.72 -6.65 -47.67
C ALA A 568 38.36 -8.09 -47.20
N VAL A 569 37.08 -8.28 -46.86
CA VAL A 569 36.08 -9.37 -47.11
C VAL A 569 36.50 -10.87 -46.94
N PRO A 570 35.56 -11.80 -46.59
CA PRO A 570 34.79 -12.43 -47.66
C PRO A 570 33.28 -12.60 -47.40
N ASP A 571 32.60 -12.58 -48.54
CA ASP A 571 31.19 -12.64 -48.85
C ASP A 571 30.73 -14.10 -49.01
N ARG A 572 29.50 -14.44 -48.58
CA ARG A 572 28.51 -15.36 -49.21
C ARG A 572 27.53 -16.03 -48.22
N PRO A 573 26.37 -16.58 -48.68
CA PRO A 573 25.64 -16.30 -49.93
C PRO A 573 24.15 -15.93 -49.72
N ALA A 574 23.59 -15.35 -50.77
CA ALA A 574 22.16 -15.08 -50.97
C ALA A 574 21.31 -16.34 -51.20
N GLY A 575 20.04 -16.24 -50.81
CA GLY A 575 18.91 -17.14 -51.06
C GLY A 575 18.01 -17.15 -49.82
N SER A 576 16.77 -16.66 -49.82
CA SER A 576 15.70 -16.80 -50.80
C SER A 576 14.70 -15.64 -50.73
N ASP A 577 14.18 -15.24 -51.90
CA ASP A 577 13.09 -14.29 -52.06
C ASP A 577 11.82 -14.72 -51.31
N GLY A 578 11.32 -13.82 -50.45
CA GLY A 578 10.07 -13.94 -49.74
C GLY A 578 9.62 -12.57 -49.23
N ALA A 579 8.98 -11.79 -50.10
CA ALA A 579 8.18 -10.59 -49.79
C ALA A 579 8.79 -9.60 -48.75
N GLY A 580 9.95 -9.02 -49.04
CA GLY A 580 10.55 -7.97 -48.21
C GLY A 580 9.87 -6.62 -48.41
N GLY A 581 9.06 -6.17 -47.46
CA GLY A 581 8.59 -4.78 -47.41
C GLY A 581 9.75 -3.78 -47.25
N PRO A 582 9.56 -2.48 -47.55
CA PRO A 582 10.64 -1.49 -47.52
C PRO A 582 11.22 -1.31 -46.09
N SER A 583 12.54 -1.16 -46.00
CA SER A 583 13.25 -0.74 -44.78
C SER A 583 12.97 0.73 -44.44
N ALA A 584 13.31 1.15 -43.21
CA ALA A 584 13.14 2.55 -42.81
C ALA A 584 13.93 3.51 -43.72
N PRO A 585 13.41 4.71 -44.01
CA PRO A 585 14.13 5.74 -44.77
C PRO A 585 15.46 6.06 -44.11
N GLY A 586 16.51 6.30 -44.92
CA GLY A 586 17.86 6.59 -44.42
C GLY A 586 17.90 7.72 -43.40
N ALA A 587 17.14 8.80 -43.62
CA ALA A 587 17.05 9.93 -42.69
C ALA A 587 16.47 9.54 -41.31
N ALA A 588 15.46 8.67 -41.27
CA ALA A 588 14.89 8.19 -40.00
C ALA A 588 15.88 7.30 -39.24
N VAL A 589 16.65 6.48 -39.97
CA VAL A 589 17.73 5.66 -39.40
C VAL A 589 18.85 6.54 -38.87
N GLU A 590 19.25 7.59 -39.59
CA GLU A 590 20.28 8.54 -39.16
C GLU A 590 19.86 9.32 -37.91
N GLN A 591 18.60 9.78 -37.85
CA GLN A 591 18.06 10.43 -36.66
C GLN A 591 18.03 9.48 -35.45
N ALA A 592 17.63 8.22 -35.66
CA ALA A 592 17.66 7.19 -34.63
C ALA A 592 19.09 6.90 -34.15
N ARG A 593 20.07 6.84 -35.06
CA ARG A 593 21.50 6.70 -34.71
C ARG A 593 21.98 7.87 -33.86
N GLY A 594 21.67 9.10 -34.27
CA GLY A 594 22.02 10.29 -33.51
C GLY A 594 21.50 10.25 -32.07
N TRP A 595 20.29 9.73 -31.83
CA TRP A 595 19.77 9.55 -30.47
C TRP A 595 20.49 8.44 -29.69
N VAL A 596 20.73 7.31 -30.34
CA VAL A 596 21.47 6.17 -29.77
C VAL A 596 22.88 6.58 -29.34
N ASP A 597 23.54 7.43 -30.13
CA ASP A 597 24.92 7.89 -29.91
C ASP A 597 25.04 9.03 -28.87
N GLY A 598 23.95 9.34 -28.14
CA GLY A 598 23.98 10.35 -27.08
C GLY A 598 23.41 11.71 -27.46
N GLY A 599 23.08 11.93 -28.74
CA GLY A 599 22.47 13.16 -29.23
C GLY A 599 21.07 13.42 -28.65
N THR A 600 20.59 14.64 -28.85
CA THR A 600 19.33 15.14 -28.26
C THR A 600 18.04 14.71 -29.00
N GLY A 601 18.14 13.99 -30.14
CA GLY A 601 16.99 13.67 -31.03
C GLY A 601 16.00 12.61 -30.50
N PRO A 602 15.03 12.12 -31.29
CA PRO A 602 14.37 12.79 -32.39
C PRO A 602 13.48 13.92 -31.83
N ALA A 603 13.56 15.13 -32.39
CA ALA A 603 12.66 16.21 -32.00
C ALA A 603 11.20 15.76 -32.19
N ALA A 604 10.38 15.89 -31.15
CA ALA A 604 8.93 15.89 -31.36
C ALA A 604 8.64 17.03 -32.36
N PRO A 605 7.93 16.78 -33.48
CA PRO A 605 7.57 17.86 -34.38
C PRO A 605 6.70 18.86 -33.61
N GLU A 606 7.15 20.11 -33.53
CA GLU A 606 6.24 21.21 -33.22
C GLU A 606 5.24 21.40 -34.39
N ILE A 607 4.03 21.88 -34.06
CA ILE A 607 2.94 22.30 -34.97
C ILE A 607 1.80 21.27 -35.20
N VAL A 608 1.50 20.37 -34.25
CA VAL A 608 0.20 19.66 -34.10
C VAL A 608 -0.02 19.41 -32.59
N PRO A 609 -1.24 19.45 -32.03
CA PRO A 609 -1.44 18.97 -30.65
C PRO A 609 -0.89 17.55 -30.54
N ALA A 610 0.01 17.34 -29.57
CA ALA A 610 0.68 16.05 -29.42
C ALA A 610 -0.35 14.94 -29.11
N PRO A 611 -0.11 13.70 -29.55
CA PRO A 611 -0.92 12.57 -29.10
C PRO A 611 -0.88 12.50 -27.58
N ARG A 612 -1.99 12.10 -26.96
CA ARG A 612 -2.00 11.87 -25.51
C ARG A 612 -1.04 10.76 -25.11
N LYS A 613 -0.47 10.92 -23.91
CA LYS A 613 0.30 9.88 -23.26
C LYS A 613 -0.61 8.70 -22.92
N VAL A 614 -0.03 7.52 -22.88
CA VAL A 614 -0.71 6.27 -22.54
C VAL A 614 0.08 5.55 -21.45
N VAL A 615 -0.61 4.75 -20.64
CA VAL A 615 0.06 3.90 -19.66
C VAL A 615 0.89 2.86 -20.42
N LEU A 616 2.17 2.74 -20.05
CA LEU A 616 3.10 1.77 -20.61
C LEU A 616 3.87 1.11 -19.46
N PRO A 617 4.45 -0.08 -19.67
CA PRO A 617 5.32 -0.72 -18.69
C PRO A 617 6.44 0.21 -18.23
N THR A 618 6.74 0.12 -16.95
CA THR A 618 7.75 0.94 -16.27
C THR A 618 9.12 0.25 -16.25
N TYR A 619 10.11 0.96 -15.75
CA TYR A 619 11.51 0.55 -15.70
C TYR A 619 11.70 -0.84 -15.05
N PRO A 620 12.43 -1.77 -15.69
CA PRO A 620 12.75 -3.07 -15.10
C PRO A 620 13.96 -2.96 -14.17
N PHE A 621 13.72 -2.58 -12.91
CA PHE A 621 14.77 -2.52 -11.87
C PHE A 621 15.57 -3.82 -11.78
N GLU A 622 16.89 -3.72 -11.74
CA GLU A 622 17.81 -4.86 -11.58
C GLU A 622 18.10 -5.05 -10.10
N ARG A 623 17.10 -5.64 -9.42
CA ARG A 623 17.13 -5.71 -7.97
C ARG A 623 18.19 -6.68 -7.46
N ALA A 624 18.98 -6.23 -6.51
CA ALA A 624 19.95 -7.05 -5.77
C ALA A 624 19.53 -7.17 -4.30
N ARG A 625 20.04 -8.20 -3.61
CA ARG A 625 19.76 -8.43 -2.19
C ARG A 625 20.44 -7.36 -1.32
N HIS A 626 19.64 -6.64 -0.55
CA HIS A 626 20.06 -5.67 0.47
C HIS A 626 19.29 -5.92 1.76
N PHE A 627 19.90 -6.62 2.70
CA PHE A 627 19.19 -7.03 3.91
C PHE A 627 20.13 -7.29 5.08
N VAL A 628 19.64 -7.03 6.26
CA VAL A 628 20.30 -7.25 7.54
C VAL A 628 19.70 -8.52 8.12
N GLU A 629 20.47 -9.61 8.15
CA GLU A 629 20.06 -10.83 8.84
C GLU A 629 19.78 -10.55 10.33
N PRO A 630 18.65 -11.04 10.88
CA PRO A 630 18.44 -10.95 12.31
C PRO A 630 19.56 -11.75 13.01
N PRO A 631 19.99 -11.34 14.21
CA PRO A 631 20.88 -12.20 14.99
C PRO A 631 20.19 -13.55 15.18
N ARG A 632 20.89 -14.64 14.83
CA ARG A 632 20.39 -15.98 15.16
C ARG A 632 20.19 -16.01 16.67
N PHE A 633 18.97 -16.30 17.14
CA PHE A 633 18.79 -16.67 18.53
C PHE A 633 19.75 -17.84 18.78
N ALA A 634 20.85 -17.59 19.48
CA ALA A 634 21.71 -18.68 19.90
C ALA A 634 20.81 -19.60 20.73
N ALA A 635 20.74 -20.87 20.34
CA ALA A 635 20.16 -21.93 21.15
C ALA A 635 21.00 -22.07 22.43
N GLY A 636 20.83 -21.13 23.34
CA GLY A 636 21.49 -21.03 24.62
C GLY A 636 20.42 -20.63 25.60
N GLY A 637 19.93 -21.60 26.38
CA GLY A 637 18.99 -21.41 27.47
C GLY A 637 19.59 -20.59 28.62
N GLY A 638 19.91 -19.33 28.36
CA GLY A 638 20.06 -18.33 29.40
C GLY A 638 18.67 -17.92 29.90
N PRO A 639 18.49 -17.65 31.20
CA PRO A 639 17.22 -17.16 31.71
C PRO A 639 16.83 -15.92 30.92
N GLN A 640 15.63 -15.91 30.33
CA GLN A 640 15.07 -14.70 29.76
C GLN A 640 15.15 -13.61 30.84
N PRO A 641 15.60 -12.38 30.52
CA PRO A 641 15.41 -11.28 31.44
C PRO A 641 13.91 -11.21 31.71
N GLN A 642 13.53 -11.39 32.98
CA GLN A 642 12.17 -11.05 33.41
C GLN A 642 11.85 -9.66 32.86
N PRO A 643 10.64 -9.43 32.30
CA PRO A 643 10.25 -8.07 31.97
C PRO A 643 10.52 -7.21 33.20
N PRO A 644 11.15 -6.02 33.04
CA PRO A 644 11.38 -5.15 34.17
C PRO A 644 10.05 -5.00 34.90
N ALA A 645 10.04 -5.27 36.21
CA ALA A 645 8.87 -5.02 37.03
C ALA A 645 8.41 -3.61 36.67
N VAL A 646 7.15 -3.46 36.25
CA VAL A 646 6.56 -2.16 35.97
C VAL A 646 6.84 -1.31 37.19
N ALA A 647 7.67 -0.27 37.05
CA ALA A 647 8.03 0.58 38.17
C ALA A 647 6.72 1.19 38.67
N ALA A 648 6.28 0.77 39.85
CA ALA A 648 5.00 1.19 40.36
C ALA A 648 5.09 2.69 40.69
N HIS A 649 4.18 3.47 40.12
CA HIS A 649 4.14 4.93 40.25
C HIS A 649 3.30 5.30 41.49
N PRO A 650 3.60 6.41 42.17
CA PRO A 650 2.80 6.85 43.31
C PRO A 650 1.37 7.22 42.87
N ARG A 651 0.39 7.03 43.77
CA ARG A 651 -1.01 7.45 43.57
C ARG A 651 -1.09 8.90 43.02
N PRO A 652 -1.78 9.12 41.88
CA PRO A 652 -2.00 10.44 41.32
C PRO A 652 -2.69 11.41 42.30
N ALA A 653 -2.53 12.71 42.08
CA ALA A 653 -3.26 13.73 42.84
C ALA A 653 -4.74 13.74 42.41
N LEU A 654 -5.58 13.01 43.16
CA LEU A 654 -7.03 12.96 42.99
C LEU A 654 -7.72 13.88 44.02
N ASP A 655 -8.90 14.41 43.68
CA ASP A 655 -9.75 15.17 44.60
C ASP A 655 -10.28 14.31 45.76
N THR A 656 -10.33 12.99 45.56
CA THR A 656 -10.66 12.01 46.61
C THR A 656 -9.46 11.83 47.56
N PRO A 657 -9.61 11.98 48.89
CA PRO A 657 -8.54 11.70 49.84
C PRO A 657 -8.21 10.21 49.88
N TYR A 658 -6.94 9.86 50.10
CA TYR A 658 -6.55 8.47 50.28
C TYR A 658 -7.18 7.89 51.55
N ALA A 659 -7.88 6.77 51.40
CA ALA A 659 -8.37 5.94 52.50
C ALA A 659 -7.86 4.51 52.31
N PRO A 660 -7.26 3.88 53.33
CA PRO A 660 -6.78 2.50 53.23
C PRO A 660 -7.95 1.50 53.12
N PRO A 661 -7.75 0.29 52.56
CA PRO A 661 -8.76 -0.76 52.54
C PRO A 661 -9.22 -1.09 53.98
N ALA A 662 -10.54 -1.21 54.19
CA ALA A 662 -11.10 -1.50 55.52
C ALA A 662 -11.02 -2.97 55.91
N ASP A 663 -10.96 -3.87 54.93
CA ASP A 663 -10.91 -5.30 55.17
C ASP A 663 -10.04 -6.02 54.14
N ARG A 664 -9.90 -7.33 54.31
CA ARG A 664 -9.05 -8.17 53.49
C ARG A 664 -9.52 -8.23 52.05
N LEU A 665 -10.83 -8.21 51.79
CA LEU A 665 -11.38 -8.26 50.44
C LEU A 665 -11.10 -6.94 49.69
N GLU A 666 -11.29 -5.79 50.33
CA GLU A 666 -10.87 -4.49 49.80
C GLU A 666 -9.35 -4.44 49.59
N GLY A 667 -8.57 -5.06 50.47
CA GLY A 667 -7.11 -5.19 50.32
C GLY A 667 -6.71 -5.98 49.06
N MET A 668 -7.40 -7.08 48.78
CA MET A 668 -7.17 -7.88 47.56
C MET A 668 -7.57 -7.12 46.30
N VAL A 669 -8.67 -6.36 46.34
CA VAL A 669 -9.12 -5.53 45.21
C VAL A 669 -8.13 -4.39 44.95
N THR A 670 -7.75 -3.62 45.97
CA THR A 670 -6.79 -2.51 45.83
C THR A 670 -5.41 -3.00 45.37
N GLN A 671 -4.95 -4.18 45.80
CA GLN A 671 -3.71 -4.80 45.31
C GLN A 671 -3.80 -5.24 43.86
N ALA A 672 -4.90 -5.87 43.44
CA ALA A 672 -5.13 -6.26 42.05
C ALA A 672 -5.18 -5.03 41.13
N TRP A 673 -5.80 -3.94 41.60
CA TRP A 673 -5.86 -2.67 40.90
C TRP A 673 -4.47 -2.03 40.79
N GLY A 674 -3.73 -1.93 41.90
CA GLY A 674 -2.38 -1.37 41.91
C GLY A 674 -1.41 -2.13 41.00
N SER A 675 -1.53 -3.46 40.96
CA SER A 675 -0.72 -4.30 40.07
C SER A 675 -1.08 -4.13 38.60
N ALA A 676 -2.37 -3.98 38.27
CA ALA A 676 -2.82 -3.78 36.90
C ALA A 676 -2.53 -2.36 36.37
N LEU A 677 -2.70 -1.36 37.23
CA LEU A 677 -2.51 0.06 36.92
C LEU A 677 -1.05 0.51 37.03
N GLY A 678 -0.20 -0.29 37.70
CA GLY A 678 1.17 0.12 38.03
C GLY A 678 1.21 1.27 39.04
N ILE A 679 0.28 1.28 40.02
CA ILE A 679 0.14 2.35 41.01
C ILE A 679 0.32 1.78 42.42
N GLU A 680 1.20 2.40 43.22
CA GLU A 680 1.32 2.15 44.65
C GLU A 680 0.31 3.00 45.43
N GLY A 681 -0.39 2.37 46.38
CA GLY A 681 -1.27 3.06 47.30
C GLY A 681 -2.65 3.40 46.73
N VAL A 682 -3.27 2.49 45.97
CA VAL A 682 -4.70 2.59 45.61
C VAL A 682 -5.55 2.63 46.87
N GLY A 683 -6.35 3.68 47.03
CA GLY A 683 -7.29 3.87 48.13
C GLY A 683 -8.63 3.17 47.89
N ARG A 684 -9.36 2.84 48.95
CA ARG A 684 -10.66 2.15 48.88
C ARG A 684 -11.73 2.95 48.14
N ASP A 685 -11.66 4.27 48.18
CA ASP A 685 -12.64 5.18 47.57
C ASP A 685 -12.18 5.68 46.20
N ASP A 686 -11.02 5.22 45.71
CA ASP A 686 -10.49 5.62 44.41
C ASP A 686 -11.34 5.02 43.29
N SER A 687 -11.71 5.86 42.33
CA SER A 687 -12.34 5.43 41.08
C SER A 687 -11.31 4.75 40.18
N PHE A 688 -11.66 3.60 39.63
CA PHE A 688 -10.77 2.85 38.72
C PHE A 688 -10.36 3.70 37.52
N PHE A 689 -11.28 4.49 36.98
CA PHE A 689 -11.07 5.31 35.79
C PHE A 689 -10.25 6.56 36.09
N ASP A 690 -10.44 7.17 37.26
CA ASP A 690 -9.68 8.36 37.68
C ASP A 690 -8.20 8.01 37.92
N LEU A 691 -7.93 6.75 38.27
CA LEU A 691 -6.58 6.19 38.35
C LEU A 691 -6.00 5.80 36.97
N GLY A 692 -6.67 6.11 35.86
CA GLY A 692 -6.22 5.79 34.51
C GLY A 692 -6.60 4.38 34.02
N GLY A 693 -7.50 3.71 34.72
CA GLY A 693 -8.01 2.39 34.33
C GLY A 693 -8.88 2.42 33.08
N HIS A 694 -8.80 1.35 32.28
CA HIS A 694 -9.63 1.13 31.09
C HIS A 694 -9.93 -0.37 30.93
N SER A 695 -10.81 -0.75 29.99
CA SER A 695 -11.37 -2.12 29.87
C SER A 695 -10.32 -3.24 29.77
N LEU A 696 -9.16 -2.98 29.16
CA LEU A 696 -8.04 -3.94 29.10
C LEU A 696 -7.40 -4.16 30.49
N LEU A 697 -7.25 -3.10 31.28
CA LEU A 697 -6.75 -3.20 32.66
C LEU A 697 -7.82 -3.79 33.58
N ALA A 698 -9.11 -3.50 33.34
CA ALA A 698 -10.20 -4.16 34.04
C ALA A 698 -10.17 -5.67 33.82
N ALA A 699 -9.93 -6.15 32.59
CA ALA A 699 -9.76 -7.57 32.31
C ALA A 699 -8.54 -8.19 33.03
N ARG A 700 -7.44 -7.44 33.20
CA ARG A 700 -6.28 -7.87 34.00
C ARG A 700 -6.60 -7.95 35.49
N VAL A 701 -7.32 -6.96 36.02
CA VAL A 701 -7.82 -6.97 37.40
C VAL A 701 -8.72 -8.17 37.63
N THR A 702 -9.70 -8.40 36.76
CA THR A 702 -10.60 -9.56 36.82
C THR A 702 -9.81 -10.86 36.80
N THR A 703 -8.81 -10.99 35.91
CA THR A 703 -7.95 -12.18 35.85
C THR A 703 -7.16 -12.38 37.15
N SER A 704 -6.61 -11.30 37.71
CA SER A 704 -5.89 -11.33 38.99
C SER A 704 -6.80 -11.73 40.16
N LEU A 705 -8.04 -11.25 40.17
CA LEU A 705 -9.02 -11.58 41.20
C LEU A 705 -9.56 -13.01 41.06
N ARG A 706 -9.75 -13.53 39.83
CA ARG A 706 -10.09 -14.96 39.58
C ARG A 706 -9.06 -15.92 40.15
N ALA A 707 -7.79 -15.51 40.17
CA ALA A 707 -6.71 -16.35 40.68
C ALA A 707 -6.75 -16.50 42.21
N VAL A 708 -7.44 -15.60 42.92
CA VAL A 708 -7.41 -15.53 44.39
C VAL A 708 -8.79 -15.55 45.05
N LEU A 709 -9.88 -15.44 44.28
CA LEU A 709 -11.25 -15.49 44.78
C LEU A 709 -12.03 -16.66 44.17
N PRO A 710 -12.75 -17.46 44.97
CA PRO A 710 -13.50 -18.60 44.49
C PRO A 710 -14.90 -18.23 43.97
N VAL A 711 -15.11 -17.02 43.45
CA VAL A 711 -16.38 -16.58 42.86
C VAL A 711 -16.17 -16.09 41.43
N PRO A 712 -17.19 -16.23 40.55
CA PRO A 712 -17.15 -15.61 39.24
C PRO A 712 -16.98 -14.11 39.39
N THR A 713 -15.86 -13.59 38.88
CA THR A 713 -15.54 -12.17 38.76
C THR A 713 -15.75 -11.78 37.31
N ASP A 714 -16.61 -10.80 37.07
CA ASP A 714 -16.86 -10.25 35.74
C ASP A 714 -16.17 -8.89 35.58
N VAL A 715 -15.96 -8.44 34.34
CA VAL A 715 -15.48 -7.08 34.08
C VAL A 715 -16.57 -6.06 34.42
N THR A 716 -17.86 -6.40 34.28
CA THR A 716 -18.99 -5.53 34.65
C THR A 716 -18.98 -5.17 36.13
N ASP A 717 -18.47 -6.05 37.01
CA ASP A 717 -18.30 -5.78 38.44
C ASP A 717 -17.36 -4.61 38.73
N LEU A 718 -16.58 -4.16 37.74
CA LEU A 718 -15.69 -3.00 37.86
C LEU A 718 -16.25 -1.76 37.14
N LEU A 719 -17.17 -1.94 36.20
CA LEU A 719 -17.79 -0.86 35.40
C LEU A 719 -19.05 -0.26 36.06
N ASP A 720 -19.69 -0.98 36.98
CA ASP A 720 -20.92 -0.53 37.66
C ASP A 720 -20.67 0.47 38.81
N ALA A 721 -21.62 1.40 38.99
CA ALA A 721 -21.50 2.49 39.96
C ALA A 721 -21.72 2.03 41.43
N PRO A 722 -20.92 2.53 42.39
CA PRO A 722 -19.72 3.36 42.18
C PRO A 722 -18.54 2.50 41.69
N PRO A 723 -17.73 2.98 40.72
CA PRO A 723 -16.58 2.26 40.18
C PRO A 723 -15.35 2.40 41.10
N THR A 724 -15.57 2.29 42.41
CA THR A 724 -14.52 2.40 43.44
C THR A 724 -14.04 1.02 43.88
N ALA A 725 -12.84 0.95 44.46
CA ALA A 725 -12.30 -0.31 44.97
C ALA A 725 -13.23 -0.93 46.05
N ALA A 726 -13.83 -0.10 46.92
CA ALA A 726 -14.84 -0.52 47.89
C ALA A 726 -16.15 -0.99 47.22
N GLY A 727 -16.62 -0.29 46.17
CA GLY A 727 -17.80 -0.69 45.40
C GLY A 727 -17.62 -2.03 44.70
N HIS A 728 -16.44 -2.27 44.14
CA HIS A 728 -16.07 -3.55 43.53
C HIS A 728 -15.98 -4.65 44.60
N ALA A 729 -15.34 -4.39 45.75
CA ALA A 729 -15.28 -5.35 46.86
C ALA A 729 -16.68 -5.73 47.39
N GLU A 730 -17.61 -4.77 47.50
CA GLU A 730 -18.99 -5.04 47.94
C GLU A 730 -19.76 -5.97 46.98
N ARG A 731 -19.57 -5.83 45.66
CA ARG A 731 -20.17 -6.74 44.67
C ARG A 731 -19.62 -8.15 44.79
N LEU A 732 -18.31 -8.27 44.99
CA LEU A 732 -17.66 -9.56 45.24
C LEU A 732 -18.12 -10.18 46.56
N ARG A 733 -18.31 -9.36 47.60
CA ARG A 733 -18.85 -9.78 48.90
C ARG A 733 -20.25 -10.38 48.76
N ARG A 734 -21.12 -9.76 47.96
CA ARG A 734 -22.47 -10.30 47.70
C ARG A 734 -22.43 -11.70 47.06
N ARG A 735 -21.58 -11.88 46.05
CA ARG A 735 -21.41 -13.19 45.38
C ARG A 735 -20.77 -14.24 46.28
N LEU A 736 -19.86 -13.82 47.16
CA LEU A 736 -19.26 -14.69 48.18
C LEU A 736 -20.32 -15.16 49.18
N LEU A 737 -21.21 -14.27 49.62
CA LEU A 737 -22.32 -14.61 50.51
C LEU A 737 -23.37 -15.53 49.85
N GLU A 738 -23.67 -15.32 48.56
CA GLU A 738 -24.52 -16.22 47.77
C GLU A 738 -23.91 -17.62 47.70
N LYS A 739 -22.62 -17.71 47.38
CA LYS A 739 -21.90 -18.99 47.35
C LYS A 739 -21.83 -19.67 48.71
N LEU A 740 -21.63 -18.92 49.80
CA LEU A 740 -21.66 -19.45 51.17
C LEU A 740 -23.01 -20.09 51.54
N GLY A 741 -24.12 -19.59 50.99
CA GLY A 741 -25.45 -20.18 51.17
C GLY A 741 -25.66 -21.52 50.44
N GLU A 742 -24.78 -21.87 49.50
CA GLU A 742 -24.83 -23.11 48.71
C GLU A 742 -23.85 -24.19 49.22
N LEU A 743 -22.98 -23.84 50.16
CA LEU A 743 -21.92 -24.70 50.70
C LEU A 743 -22.36 -25.42 51.99
N THR A 744 -21.73 -26.56 52.29
CA THR A 744 -21.89 -27.22 53.58
C THR A 744 -21.23 -26.43 54.72
N ASP A 745 -21.63 -26.62 55.97
CA ASP A 745 -21.08 -25.90 57.13
C ASP A 745 -19.54 -26.01 57.24
N GLU A 746 -18.97 -27.14 56.80
CA GLU A 746 -17.53 -27.41 56.81
C GLU A 746 -16.80 -26.66 55.67
N GLU A 747 -17.40 -26.59 54.49
CA GLU A 747 -16.89 -25.83 53.34
C GLU A 747 -17.03 -24.31 53.55
N ALA A 748 -18.12 -23.87 54.19
CA ALA A 748 -18.34 -22.48 54.56
C ALA A 748 -17.35 -22.02 55.63
N ALA A 749 -17.04 -22.86 56.62
CA ALA A 749 -16.02 -22.57 57.64
C ALA A 749 -14.59 -22.50 57.05
N ALA A 750 -14.26 -23.37 56.09
CA ALA A 750 -12.98 -23.33 55.38
C ALA A 750 -12.83 -22.06 54.52
N LEU A 751 -13.88 -21.69 53.79
CA LEU A 751 -13.91 -20.48 52.96
C LEU A 751 -13.87 -19.19 53.80
N ALA A 752 -14.57 -19.17 54.94
CA ALA A 752 -14.52 -18.05 55.89
C ALA A 752 -13.11 -17.89 56.49
N ALA A 753 -12.46 -18.99 56.90
CA ALA A 753 -11.09 -18.96 57.40
C ALA A 753 -10.07 -18.51 56.33
N GLU A 754 -10.30 -18.85 55.06
CA GLU A 754 -9.43 -18.44 53.95
C GLU A 754 -9.57 -16.96 53.60
N LEU A 755 -10.76 -16.36 53.76
CA LEU A 755 -11.06 -14.96 53.42
C LEU A 755 -10.97 -13.97 54.58
N GLY A 756 -10.90 -14.45 55.83
CA GLY A 756 -10.71 -13.64 57.04
C GLY A 756 -12.03 -13.26 57.69
#